data_AF-A0A2A2DXM3-F1
#
_entry.id   AF-A0A2A2DXM3-F1
#
_cell.length_a   1.000
_cell.length_b   1.000
_cell.length_c   1.000
_cell.angle_alpha   90.00
_cell.angle_beta   90.00
_cell.angle_gamma   90.00
#
_symmetry.space_group_name_H-M   'P 1'
#
loop_
_entity.id
_entity.type
_entity.pdbx_description
1 polymer ?
#
loop_
_entity_poly.entity_id
_entity_poly.type
_entity_poly.pdbx_seq_one_letter_code
_entity_poly.pdbx_strand_id
1 'polypeptide(L)'
;MSSPLGYVLTKSSVLTGNQQVDSLIYGTSWLSPDFGGDLSATRLTYSFVNSQSYFAIKYSDQNEFLDSFALTSAQQNAVTNALGAWSAVANIKFTLVSDNINTVGDLRFGGYWGMDDGVAAWAYFPDRTPLAGDVWIGTATSNAAPVKGTYDFMTFVHEIGHALGLKHPFESSKSNGTLISSLLDDSHYTIMSYNNAYSYQPTTPMLLDILAIQKIYGANMLWQTGNNVYRWAADQSVFETIWDAGGNDTIDASNQLASVRLNLNEGEFSNIGKAFVDIANLELINDGLAIAFGAKIENATGSAFDDELIGNALGNVLDGGAGQDIMIGGAGNDIYVVDNVGDLVMETSTLLTEIDTVMSSISYSLGNNLENLSLTGGDHLDATGNALGNRLIGNSGDNILDGGIGADVMIGGSGNDTYIVDNLKDLVTENSILTSEIDTVRASVSWTLGTNLENLTLTGGDNTNGVGNALNNVLTGNVGNNILNGLAGLDTLSGGAGDDIYVLDQAGELALLQDGVDQGNDLLYINYASTLAANTVDLSQSNLQNVEDVIVTGLGEFTVVGNDLNNILIGNNYNNTLLGGAGNDWLDGWAGSDKLIGGSGDDTYAIYNNGVHVTELADEGHDLIRTAVSYYLEDNVEDGLLLGSAALSLTGNELDNSLTGNAAANVLDGWDGADTLEGGAGNDTYVVDNVGDTVIERGTSLAEIDTVLSSISYTLGSNLENLTLIDFDDVNATGNALNNRLVGNRGDNILDGGLGADVMTDASGSDTYIVDNVKDMVVETGIWTWDTDTVRSSVSWTLGANLENLTLTGSNNLNGVGNT
;
A
#
# COMPACT_ATOMS: atom_id res chain seq x y z
N MET A 1 47.47 -13.17 -67.14
CA MET A 1 47.25 -11.73 -66.93
C MET A 1 45.76 -11.51 -66.99
N SER A 2 45.14 -11.13 -65.87
CA SER A 2 43.82 -10.52 -65.89
C SER A 2 44.03 -9.07 -66.36
N SER A 3 43.85 -8.83 -67.66
CA SER A 3 44.18 -7.58 -68.39
C SER A 3 45.62 -7.03 -68.18
N PRO A 4 46.06 -6.00 -68.93
CA PRO A 4 47.48 -5.68 -69.07
C PRO A 4 48.23 -5.05 -67.88
N LEU A 5 47.60 -4.73 -66.73
CA LEU A 5 48.24 -3.87 -65.71
C LEU A 5 48.07 -4.23 -64.21
N GLY A 6 47.27 -5.21 -63.79
CA GLY A 6 47.19 -5.59 -62.37
C GLY A 6 46.07 -6.57 -62.04
N TYR A 7 46.21 -7.32 -60.94
CA TYR A 7 45.18 -8.20 -60.38
C TYR A 7 45.10 -7.97 -58.87
N VAL A 8 43.89 -7.97 -58.30
CA VAL A 8 43.72 -8.04 -56.85
C VAL A 8 44.16 -9.44 -56.39
N LEU A 9 45.00 -9.49 -55.36
CA LEU A 9 45.48 -10.75 -54.80
C LEU A 9 44.30 -11.53 -54.23
N THR A 10 44.44 -12.86 -54.15
CA THR A 10 43.51 -13.70 -53.41
C THR A 10 44.18 -14.30 -52.19
N LYS A 11 43.36 -14.69 -51.22
CA LYS A 11 43.74 -15.42 -50.01
C LYS A 11 42.89 -16.67 -49.86
N SER A 12 43.40 -17.67 -49.16
CA SER A 12 42.57 -18.79 -48.71
C SER A 12 41.57 -18.30 -47.66
N SER A 13 40.31 -18.72 -47.79
CA SER A 13 39.26 -18.46 -46.80
C SER A 13 39.39 -19.47 -45.68
N VAL A 14 39.32 -19.01 -44.43
CA VAL A 14 39.43 -19.87 -43.24
C VAL A 14 38.03 -20.34 -42.85
N LEU A 15 37.85 -21.66 -42.80
CA LEU A 15 36.62 -22.30 -42.32
C LEU A 15 36.47 -22.11 -40.81
N THR A 16 35.24 -21.94 -40.37
CA THR A 16 34.86 -21.63 -38.98
C THR A 16 34.65 -22.87 -38.11
N GLY A 17 34.36 -24.02 -38.74
CA GLY A 17 33.83 -25.19 -38.06
C GLY A 17 32.31 -25.17 -37.89
N ASN A 18 31.63 -24.07 -38.23
CA ASN A 18 30.17 -24.01 -38.29
C ASN A 18 29.69 -24.41 -39.69
N GLN A 19 28.91 -25.47 -39.77
CA GLN A 19 28.41 -26.03 -41.03
C GLN A 19 27.57 -25.04 -41.85
N GLN A 20 26.73 -24.22 -41.21
CA GLN A 20 25.87 -23.26 -41.91
C GLN A 20 26.70 -22.20 -42.65
N VAL A 21 27.74 -21.69 -42.00
CA VAL A 21 28.67 -20.71 -42.58
C VAL A 21 29.58 -21.37 -43.61
N ASP A 22 30.23 -22.46 -43.23
CA ASP A 22 31.25 -23.11 -44.05
C ASP A 22 30.64 -23.74 -45.30
N SER A 23 29.37 -24.15 -45.28
CA SER A 23 28.69 -24.68 -46.47
C SER A 23 28.63 -23.70 -47.65
N LEU A 24 28.74 -22.40 -47.40
CA LEU A 24 28.73 -21.37 -48.43
C LEU A 24 30.12 -20.90 -48.84
N ILE A 25 31.19 -21.23 -48.11
CA ILE A 25 32.54 -20.75 -48.44
C ILE A 25 33.16 -21.59 -49.55
N TYR A 26 33.53 -21.00 -50.70
CA TYR A 26 34.23 -21.74 -51.76
C TYR A 26 35.65 -22.15 -51.33
N GLY A 27 36.36 -21.29 -50.60
CA GLY A 27 37.69 -21.55 -50.02
C GLY A 27 38.78 -20.59 -50.48
N THR A 28 38.49 -19.67 -51.40
CA THR A 28 39.35 -18.55 -51.76
C THR A 28 38.53 -17.27 -51.84
N SER A 29 39.11 -16.16 -51.39
CA SER A 29 38.50 -14.84 -51.45
C SER A 29 39.48 -13.77 -51.87
N TRP A 30 38.97 -12.61 -52.27
CA TRP A 30 39.79 -11.44 -52.57
C TRP A 30 40.55 -10.95 -51.32
N LEU A 31 41.81 -10.57 -51.51
CA LEU A 31 42.68 -9.94 -50.51
C LEU A 31 42.73 -8.44 -50.76
N SER A 32 42.51 -7.62 -49.72
CA SER A 32 42.56 -6.16 -49.85
C SER A 32 43.92 -5.71 -50.43
N PRO A 33 43.95 -4.88 -51.49
CA PRO A 33 45.18 -4.68 -52.25
C PRO A 33 46.26 -3.75 -51.66
N ASP A 34 46.09 -3.12 -50.48
CA ASP A 34 47.02 -2.04 -50.06
C ASP A 34 47.74 -2.26 -48.71
N PHE A 35 49.08 -2.32 -48.77
CA PHE A 35 49.99 -2.22 -47.61
C PHE A 35 50.17 -0.76 -47.09
N GLY A 36 49.18 0.13 -47.25
CA GLY A 36 49.33 1.54 -46.88
C GLY A 36 48.08 2.45 -46.84
N GLY A 37 46.86 1.93 -46.93
CA GLY A 37 45.59 2.69 -46.86
C GLY A 37 44.64 2.17 -45.77
N ASP A 38 43.43 2.75 -45.67
CA ASP A 38 42.36 2.31 -44.73
C ASP A 38 42.15 0.78 -44.81
N LEU A 39 42.67 0.07 -43.81
CA LEU A 39 42.72 -1.39 -43.74
C LEU A 39 41.35 -2.02 -43.44
N SER A 40 40.29 -1.22 -43.28
CA SER A 40 38.98 -1.69 -42.81
C SER A 40 38.11 -2.33 -43.89
N ALA A 41 38.36 -2.11 -45.19
CA ALA A 41 37.52 -2.64 -46.27
C ALA A 41 38.30 -3.21 -47.47
N THR A 42 37.75 -4.27 -48.08
CA THR A 42 38.24 -4.85 -49.33
C THR A 42 37.74 -4.02 -50.50
N ARG A 43 38.66 -3.41 -51.25
CA ARG A 43 38.34 -2.55 -52.39
C ARG A 43 38.39 -3.36 -53.67
N LEU A 44 37.27 -3.41 -54.38
CA LEU A 44 37.16 -4.10 -55.67
C LEU A 44 36.67 -3.11 -56.72
N THR A 45 37.21 -3.22 -57.92
CA THR A 45 36.71 -2.50 -59.08
C THR A 45 35.76 -3.38 -59.86
N TYR A 46 34.79 -2.78 -60.56
CA TYR A 46 33.94 -3.51 -61.48
C TYR A 46 33.78 -2.77 -62.80
N SER A 47 33.50 -3.51 -63.87
CA SER A 47 33.31 -2.92 -65.20
C SER A 47 32.29 -3.72 -66.02
N PHE A 48 31.76 -3.08 -67.07
CA PHE A 48 30.78 -3.69 -67.98
C PHE A 48 31.42 -3.95 -69.34
N VAL A 49 31.28 -5.20 -69.80
CA VAL A 49 31.82 -5.64 -71.09
C VAL A 49 31.18 -4.83 -72.23
N ASN A 50 32.02 -4.30 -73.12
CA ASN A 50 31.61 -3.47 -74.24
C ASN A 50 32.56 -3.68 -75.44
N SER A 51 32.34 -2.94 -76.53
CA SER A 51 33.13 -3.06 -77.76
C SER A 51 34.64 -2.77 -77.61
N GLN A 52 35.06 -2.12 -76.54
CA GLN A 52 36.45 -1.78 -76.23
C GLN A 52 37.11 -2.78 -75.26
N SER A 53 36.34 -3.73 -74.72
CA SER A 53 36.83 -4.71 -73.75
C SER A 53 37.97 -5.56 -74.30
N TYR A 54 38.93 -5.87 -73.43
CA TYR A 54 40.15 -6.59 -73.82
C TYR A 54 40.35 -7.83 -72.93
N PHE A 55 40.48 -9.00 -73.57
CA PHE A 55 40.58 -10.31 -72.89
C PHE A 55 41.93 -11.00 -73.16
N ALA A 56 42.30 -11.92 -72.27
CA ALA A 56 43.51 -12.72 -72.44
C ALA A 56 43.40 -13.69 -73.63
N ILE A 57 44.51 -13.95 -74.32
CA ILE A 57 44.55 -14.87 -75.49
C ILE A 57 44.09 -16.30 -75.14
N LYS A 58 44.32 -16.72 -73.89
CA LYS A 58 43.76 -17.95 -73.30
C LYS A 58 42.91 -17.54 -72.10
N TYR A 59 41.69 -17.08 -72.40
CA TYR A 59 40.78 -16.58 -71.38
C TYR A 59 40.15 -17.76 -70.63
N SER A 60 39.36 -18.58 -71.34
CA SER A 60 38.70 -19.80 -70.89
C SER A 60 38.72 -20.84 -72.02
N ASP A 61 38.15 -22.03 -71.80
CA ASP A 61 38.02 -23.04 -72.86
C ASP A 61 36.99 -22.61 -73.92
N GLN A 62 35.97 -21.86 -73.50
CA GLN A 62 34.84 -21.38 -74.32
C GLN A 62 35.11 -20.01 -74.97
N ASN A 63 35.97 -19.20 -74.37
CA ASN A 63 36.25 -17.80 -74.74
C ASN A 63 34.96 -16.98 -74.90
N GLU A 64 34.17 -16.87 -73.83
CA GLU A 64 32.84 -16.23 -73.76
C GLU A 64 32.81 -14.86 -74.43
N PHE A 65 33.89 -14.09 -74.28
CA PHE A 65 34.03 -12.75 -74.86
C PHE A 65 33.87 -12.70 -76.39
N LEU A 66 34.12 -13.80 -77.12
CA LEU A 66 33.97 -13.87 -78.58
C LEU A 66 32.51 -13.84 -79.04
N ASP A 67 31.58 -14.25 -78.17
CA ASP A 67 30.14 -14.27 -78.44
C ASP A 67 29.37 -13.54 -77.33
N SER A 68 29.96 -12.42 -76.89
CA SER A 68 29.44 -11.59 -75.81
C SER A 68 28.49 -10.50 -76.31
N PHE A 69 27.62 -10.02 -75.42
CA PHE A 69 26.82 -8.81 -75.61
C PHE A 69 26.95 -7.86 -74.43
N ALA A 70 26.79 -6.56 -74.70
CA ALA A 70 26.78 -5.54 -73.66
C ALA A 70 25.44 -5.56 -72.92
N LEU A 71 25.47 -5.51 -71.59
CA LEU A 71 24.28 -5.36 -70.77
C LEU A 71 23.60 -4.01 -71.05
N THR A 72 22.27 -4.01 -71.02
CA THR A 72 21.47 -2.77 -71.13
C THR A 72 21.71 -1.86 -69.91
N SER A 73 21.43 -0.56 -70.04
CA SER A 73 21.61 0.37 -68.91
C SER A 73 20.81 0.00 -67.66
N ALA A 74 19.61 -0.59 -67.81
CA ALA A 74 18.82 -1.02 -66.67
C ALA A 74 19.38 -2.30 -66.02
N GLN A 75 19.92 -3.25 -66.81
CA GLN A 75 20.67 -4.39 -66.26
C GLN A 75 21.95 -3.92 -65.54
N GLN A 76 22.68 -2.95 -66.09
CA GLN A 76 23.85 -2.36 -65.42
C GLN A 76 23.46 -1.73 -64.08
N ASN A 77 22.36 -0.97 -64.03
CA ASN A 77 21.83 -0.42 -62.78
C ASN A 77 21.44 -1.51 -61.77
N ALA A 78 20.80 -2.58 -62.24
CA ALA A 78 20.44 -3.71 -61.38
C ALA A 78 21.68 -4.43 -60.81
N VAL A 79 22.72 -4.63 -61.61
CA VAL A 79 24.02 -5.14 -61.14
C VAL A 79 24.64 -4.18 -60.11
N THR A 80 24.64 -2.88 -60.35
CA THR A 80 25.12 -1.89 -59.38
C THR A 80 24.34 -1.93 -58.07
N ASN A 81 23.02 -2.11 -58.12
CA ASN A 81 22.19 -2.28 -56.92
C ASN A 81 22.51 -3.60 -56.17
N ALA A 82 22.73 -4.69 -56.90
CA ALA A 82 23.11 -5.98 -56.32
C ALA A 82 24.50 -5.91 -55.65
N LEU A 83 25.48 -5.24 -56.28
CA LEU A 83 26.77 -4.93 -55.66
C LEU A 83 26.59 -4.07 -54.39
N GLY A 84 25.69 -3.09 -54.45
CA GLY A 84 25.31 -2.27 -53.29
C GLY A 84 24.76 -3.09 -52.13
N ALA A 85 23.95 -4.11 -52.39
CA ALA A 85 23.41 -5.01 -51.36
C ALA A 85 24.52 -5.81 -50.65
N TRP A 86 25.53 -6.29 -51.39
CA TRP A 86 26.70 -6.94 -50.79
C TRP A 86 27.59 -5.96 -50.00
N SER A 87 27.75 -4.73 -50.50
CA SER A 87 28.48 -3.66 -49.79
C SER A 87 27.75 -3.17 -48.54
N ALA A 88 26.41 -3.25 -48.49
CA ALA A 88 25.64 -2.88 -47.31
C ALA A 88 25.98 -3.80 -46.12
N VAL A 89 26.17 -5.09 -46.37
CA VAL A 89 26.31 -6.10 -45.31
C VAL A 89 27.76 -6.44 -44.96
N ALA A 90 28.72 -6.23 -45.87
CA ALA A 90 30.12 -6.59 -45.69
C ALA A 90 31.07 -5.44 -46.03
N ASN A 91 32.28 -5.47 -45.46
CA ASN A 91 33.35 -4.49 -45.69
C ASN A 91 33.98 -4.65 -47.09
N ILE A 92 33.16 -4.47 -48.12
CA ILE A 92 33.52 -4.54 -49.52
C ILE A 92 33.09 -3.21 -50.16
N LYS A 93 34.00 -2.56 -50.88
CA LYS A 93 33.73 -1.30 -51.58
C LYS A 93 33.92 -1.51 -53.08
N PHE A 94 32.85 -1.40 -53.85
CA PHE A 94 32.88 -1.52 -55.30
C PHE A 94 33.06 -0.15 -55.97
N THR A 95 33.97 -0.05 -56.92
CA THR A 95 34.20 1.16 -57.73
C THR A 95 34.07 0.85 -59.21
N LEU A 96 33.17 1.54 -59.93
CA LEU A 96 33.02 1.38 -61.36
C LEU A 96 34.25 1.94 -62.10
N VAL A 97 34.82 1.15 -63.01
CA VAL A 97 35.89 1.57 -63.92
C VAL A 97 35.49 1.27 -65.37
N SER A 98 36.16 1.91 -66.33
CA SER A 98 35.93 1.59 -67.74
C SER A 98 36.53 0.23 -68.11
N ASP A 99 35.89 -0.52 -69.00
CA ASP A 99 36.40 -1.80 -69.51
C ASP A 99 37.10 -1.58 -70.87
N ASN A 100 38.43 -1.54 -70.88
CA ASN A 100 39.26 -1.40 -72.09
C ASN A 100 40.68 -1.94 -71.89
N ILE A 101 41.56 -1.77 -72.88
CA ILE A 101 42.94 -2.28 -72.83
C ILE A 101 43.80 -1.67 -71.70
N ASN A 102 43.44 -0.51 -71.14
CA ASN A 102 44.21 0.16 -70.09
C ASN A 102 43.67 -0.08 -68.68
N THR A 103 42.40 -0.48 -68.55
CA THR A 103 41.72 -0.63 -67.27
C THR A 103 40.57 -1.61 -67.41
N VAL A 104 40.40 -2.44 -66.39
CA VAL A 104 39.35 -3.45 -66.29
C VAL A 104 38.94 -3.53 -64.83
N GLY A 105 37.69 -3.93 -64.55
CA GLY A 105 37.25 -4.27 -63.22
C GLY A 105 37.84 -5.60 -62.74
N ASP A 106 37.98 -5.74 -61.42
CA ASP A 106 38.22 -7.03 -60.77
C ASP A 106 37.04 -7.98 -60.97
N LEU A 107 35.82 -7.43 -61.03
CA LEU A 107 34.61 -8.12 -61.47
C LEU A 107 34.14 -7.52 -62.80
N ARG A 108 33.96 -8.34 -63.83
CA ARG A 108 33.37 -7.91 -65.10
C ARG A 108 32.01 -8.49 -65.32
N PHE A 109 31.10 -7.69 -65.86
CA PHE A 109 29.74 -8.11 -66.14
C PHE A 109 29.46 -7.99 -67.63
N GLY A 110 29.08 -9.10 -68.26
CA GLY A 110 28.73 -9.16 -69.68
C GLY A 110 27.65 -10.20 -69.95
N GLY A 111 27.01 -10.09 -71.10
CA GLY A 111 26.13 -11.14 -71.60
C GLY A 111 26.88 -12.13 -72.48
N TYR A 112 26.47 -13.40 -72.51
CA TYR A 112 27.04 -14.45 -73.36
C TYR A 112 25.94 -15.21 -74.11
N TRP A 113 25.97 -15.17 -75.45
CA TRP A 113 24.95 -15.84 -76.28
C TRP A 113 25.12 -17.36 -76.33
N GLY A 114 26.34 -17.86 -76.17
CA GLY A 114 26.66 -19.30 -76.22
C GLY A 114 26.41 -20.06 -74.91
N MET A 115 25.66 -19.47 -73.96
CA MET A 115 25.30 -20.12 -72.71
C MET A 115 24.30 -21.26 -72.98
N ASP A 116 24.47 -22.39 -72.30
CA ASP A 116 23.63 -23.58 -72.50
C ASP A 116 22.14 -23.27 -72.25
N ASP A 117 21.26 -23.90 -73.03
CA ASP A 117 19.80 -23.72 -72.90
C ASP A 117 19.33 -24.02 -71.47
N GLY A 118 18.72 -23.02 -70.83
CA GLY A 118 18.22 -23.11 -69.46
C GLY A 118 19.22 -22.71 -68.37
N VAL A 119 20.47 -22.38 -68.70
CA VAL A 119 21.43 -21.80 -67.75
C VAL A 119 21.22 -20.28 -67.70
N ALA A 120 20.92 -19.79 -66.50
CA ALA A 120 20.61 -18.39 -66.24
C ALA A 120 21.85 -17.50 -66.32
N ALA A 121 22.93 -17.90 -65.66
CA ALA A 121 24.20 -17.19 -65.62
C ALA A 121 25.30 -18.13 -65.11
N TRP A 122 26.55 -17.67 -65.14
CA TRP A 122 27.60 -18.20 -64.30
C TRP A 122 28.61 -17.11 -63.93
N ALA A 123 29.34 -17.35 -62.84
CA ALA A 123 30.41 -16.51 -62.38
C ALA A 123 31.64 -17.34 -62.02
N TYR A 124 32.79 -16.68 -62.01
CA TYR A 124 34.04 -17.32 -61.67
C TYR A 124 34.62 -16.87 -60.34
N PHE A 125 34.97 -17.87 -59.52
CA PHE A 125 35.57 -17.66 -58.22
C PHE A 125 36.89 -16.86 -58.28
N PRO A 126 37.27 -16.18 -57.17
CA PRO A 126 38.45 -15.31 -57.13
C PRO A 126 39.77 -15.96 -57.57
N ASP A 127 39.96 -17.27 -57.39
CA ASP A 127 41.23 -17.96 -57.70
C ASP A 127 41.41 -18.35 -59.17
N ARG A 128 40.41 -18.08 -60.03
CA ARG A 128 40.36 -18.57 -61.40
C ARG A 128 41.00 -17.63 -62.43
N THR A 129 42.23 -17.18 -62.21
CA THR A 129 42.94 -16.30 -63.16
C THR A 129 43.11 -16.97 -64.54
N PRO A 130 42.80 -16.31 -65.68
CA PRO A 130 42.54 -14.87 -65.86
C PRO A 130 41.06 -14.45 -65.86
N LEU A 131 40.15 -15.37 -65.54
CA LEU A 131 38.70 -15.20 -65.60
C LEU A 131 38.05 -14.92 -64.24
N ALA A 132 38.86 -14.84 -63.18
CA ALA A 132 38.43 -14.56 -61.81
C ALA A 132 37.57 -13.29 -61.72
N GLY A 133 36.42 -13.40 -61.05
CA GLY A 133 35.49 -12.30 -60.82
C GLY A 133 34.55 -11.99 -61.99
N ASP A 134 34.77 -12.57 -63.17
CA ASP A 134 33.88 -12.33 -64.31
C ASP A 134 32.54 -13.06 -64.12
N VAL A 135 31.47 -12.36 -64.49
CA VAL A 135 30.08 -12.79 -64.43
C VAL A 135 29.48 -12.68 -65.82
N TRP A 136 28.97 -13.81 -66.33
CA TRP A 136 28.34 -13.92 -67.63
C TRP A 136 26.86 -14.23 -67.48
N ILE A 137 26.02 -13.40 -68.09
CA ILE A 137 24.56 -13.51 -68.04
C ILE A 137 24.05 -14.13 -69.34
N GLY A 138 23.22 -15.16 -69.24
CA GLY A 138 22.66 -15.89 -70.37
C GLY A 138 21.41 -15.24 -70.96
N THR A 139 20.83 -15.89 -71.97
CA THR A 139 19.56 -15.43 -72.57
C THR A 139 18.34 -15.78 -71.73
N ALA A 140 18.45 -16.71 -70.78
CA ALA A 140 17.40 -17.05 -69.83
C ALA A 140 17.15 -15.94 -68.77
N THR A 141 18.11 -15.03 -68.59
CA THR A 141 18.06 -13.83 -67.72
C THR A 141 18.16 -12.56 -68.58
N SER A 142 17.25 -12.46 -69.55
CA SER A 142 17.26 -11.43 -70.60
C SER A 142 16.24 -10.32 -70.42
N ASN A 143 15.65 -10.16 -69.22
CA ASN A 143 14.80 -9.01 -68.97
C ASN A 143 15.62 -7.73 -69.16
N ALA A 144 15.15 -6.86 -70.05
CA ALA A 144 15.82 -5.60 -70.36
C ALA A 144 15.75 -4.58 -69.22
N ALA A 145 14.87 -4.78 -68.23
CA ALA A 145 14.71 -3.90 -67.06
C ALA A 145 14.41 -4.73 -65.79
N PRO A 146 15.38 -5.51 -65.29
CA PRO A 146 15.21 -6.33 -64.10
C PRO A 146 15.09 -5.43 -62.86
N VAL A 147 14.16 -5.78 -61.97
CA VAL A 147 13.87 -5.05 -60.73
C VAL A 147 13.87 -6.01 -59.55
N LYS A 148 14.03 -5.48 -58.34
CA LYS A 148 13.92 -6.26 -57.10
C LYS A 148 12.65 -7.11 -57.10
N GLY A 149 12.76 -8.35 -56.62
CA GLY A 149 11.66 -9.31 -56.60
C GLY A 149 11.57 -10.21 -57.84
N THR A 150 12.34 -9.92 -58.88
CA THR A 150 12.40 -10.74 -60.10
C THR A 150 13.58 -11.72 -60.05
N TYR A 151 13.43 -12.84 -60.77
CA TYR A 151 14.48 -13.86 -60.90
C TYR A 151 15.79 -13.28 -61.46
N ASP A 152 15.73 -12.47 -62.53
CA ASP A 152 16.91 -11.83 -63.12
C ASP A 152 17.70 -10.96 -62.10
N PHE A 153 17.01 -10.22 -61.24
CA PHE A 153 17.67 -9.43 -60.20
C PHE A 153 18.33 -10.33 -59.15
N MET A 154 17.62 -11.37 -58.68
CA MET A 154 18.17 -12.37 -57.75
C MET A 154 19.40 -13.05 -58.35
N THR A 155 19.38 -13.40 -59.65
CA THR A 155 20.55 -13.99 -60.33
C THR A 155 21.75 -13.05 -60.27
N PHE A 156 21.60 -11.73 -60.43
CA PHE A 156 22.75 -10.83 -60.27
C PHE A 156 23.33 -10.87 -58.86
N VAL A 157 22.48 -10.89 -57.82
CA VAL A 157 22.95 -10.99 -56.43
C VAL A 157 23.68 -12.32 -56.21
N HIS A 158 23.12 -13.42 -56.71
CA HIS A 158 23.68 -14.78 -56.65
C HIS A 158 25.06 -14.87 -57.30
N GLU A 159 25.18 -14.44 -58.55
CA GLU A 159 26.44 -14.54 -59.30
C GLU A 159 27.55 -13.64 -58.73
N ILE A 160 27.17 -12.49 -58.15
CA ILE A 160 28.12 -11.68 -57.40
C ILE A 160 28.61 -12.43 -56.16
N GLY A 161 27.75 -13.21 -55.48
CA GLY A 161 28.14 -14.10 -54.39
C GLY A 161 29.26 -15.07 -54.80
N HIS A 162 29.12 -15.73 -55.95
CA HIS A 162 30.17 -16.56 -56.55
C HIS A 162 31.46 -15.78 -56.85
N ALA A 163 31.34 -14.61 -57.49
CA ALA A 163 32.48 -13.75 -57.80
C ALA A 163 33.21 -13.24 -56.53
N LEU A 164 32.53 -13.23 -55.38
CA LEU A 164 33.09 -12.91 -54.08
C LEU A 164 33.60 -14.13 -53.30
N GLY A 165 33.36 -15.34 -53.78
CA GLY A 165 33.88 -16.58 -53.17
C GLY A 165 32.86 -17.40 -52.38
N LEU A 166 31.56 -17.20 -52.59
CA LEU A 166 30.51 -18.07 -52.05
C LEU A 166 30.18 -19.18 -53.04
N LYS A 167 30.13 -20.45 -52.62
CA LYS A 167 29.73 -21.59 -53.45
C LYS A 167 28.25 -21.95 -53.21
N HIS A 168 27.69 -22.75 -54.10
CA HIS A 168 26.40 -23.39 -53.83
C HIS A 168 26.49 -24.25 -52.54
N PRO A 169 25.43 -24.26 -51.72
CA PRO A 169 25.46 -24.94 -50.44
C PRO A 169 25.44 -26.47 -50.55
N PHE A 170 25.00 -27.02 -51.69
CA PHE A 170 24.92 -28.45 -51.98
C PHE A 170 26.13 -29.01 -52.75
N GLU A 171 27.09 -28.17 -53.14
CA GLU A 171 28.27 -28.59 -53.91
C GLU A 171 29.57 -28.50 -53.11
N SER A 172 30.49 -29.45 -53.29
CA SER A 172 31.84 -29.38 -52.70
C SER A 172 32.81 -28.61 -53.61
N SER A 173 33.77 -27.90 -53.02
CA SER A 173 34.95 -27.38 -53.72
C SER A 173 36.20 -28.23 -53.42
N LYS A 174 37.32 -27.93 -54.11
CA LYS A 174 38.60 -28.61 -53.83
C LYS A 174 39.14 -28.35 -52.42
N SER A 175 38.81 -27.19 -51.85
CA SER A 175 39.30 -26.72 -50.54
C SER A 175 38.25 -26.81 -49.44
N ASN A 176 36.99 -27.10 -49.78
CA ASN A 176 35.89 -27.19 -48.82
C ASN A 176 34.83 -28.23 -49.25
N GLY A 177 34.74 -29.32 -48.51
CA GLY A 177 33.74 -30.38 -48.71
C GLY A 177 32.45 -30.22 -47.91
N THR A 178 32.30 -29.14 -47.13
CA THR A 178 31.15 -28.93 -46.26
C THR A 178 29.90 -28.60 -47.09
N LEU A 179 28.80 -29.28 -46.78
CA LEU A 179 27.48 -29.08 -47.39
C LEU A 179 26.49 -28.64 -46.32
N ILE A 180 25.45 -27.88 -46.69
CA ILE A 180 24.39 -27.48 -45.75
C ILE A 180 23.38 -28.63 -45.56
N SER A 181 22.63 -28.58 -44.45
CA SER A 181 21.45 -29.44 -44.28
C SER A 181 20.42 -29.12 -45.37
N SER A 182 19.81 -30.12 -45.99
CA SER A 182 18.79 -29.91 -47.03
C SER A 182 17.57 -29.10 -46.56
N LEU A 183 17.36 -28.97 -45.23
CA LEU A 183 16.32 -28.11 -44.65
C LEU A 183 16.62 -26.61 -44.75
N LEU A 184 17.88 -26.24 -44.94
CA LEU A 184 18.36 -24.86 -45.07
C LEU A 184 18.89 -24.56 -46.49
N ASP A 185 18.89 -25.57 -47.36
CA ASP A 185 19.22 -25.39 -48.79
C ASP A 185 18.00 -24.82 -49.50
N ASP A 186 17.72 -23.55 -49.24
CA ASP A 186 16.63 -22.80 -49.86
C ASP A 186 17.00 -21.31 -49.97
N SER A 187 16.54 -20.64 -51.02
CA SER A 187 16.68 -19.19 -51.21
C SER A 187 16.09 -18.35 -50.08
N HIS A 188 15.22 -18.93 -49.26
CA HIS A 188 14.74 -18.34 -48.01
C HIS A 188 15.88 -18.07 -47.01
N TYR A 189 16.89 -18.94 -46.98
CA TYR A 189 18.05 -18.83 -46.07
C TYR A 189 19.33 -18.37 -46.77
N THR A 190 19.53 -18.77 -48.03
CA THR A 190 20.71 -18.43 -48.84
C THR A 190 20.35 -18.30 -50.31
N ILE A 191 20.60 -17.13 -50.89
CA ILE A 191 20.41 -16.87 -52.31
C ILE A 191 21.28 -17.76 -53.19
N MET A 192 22.30 -18.41 -52.62
CA MET A 192 23.16 -19.39 -53.30
C MET A 192 22.47 -20.75 -53.51
N SER A 193 21.27 -20.98 -53.00
CA SER A 193 20.50 -22.20 -53.27
C SER A 193 19.83 -22.17 -54.66
N TYR A 194 19.57 -23.36 -55.21
CA TYR A 194 18.73 -23.55 -56.39
C TYR A 194 17.27 -23.84 -56.04
N ASN A 195 16.95 -24.10 -54.77
CA ASN A 195 15.58 -24.17 -54.29
C ASN A 195 15.08 -22.74 -54.12
N ASN A 196 14.52 -22.18 -55.19
CA ASN A 196 14.12 -20.78 -55.29
C ASN A 196 12.79 -20.61 -56.02
N ALA A 197 11.91 -21.61 -55.91
CA ALA A 197 10.64 -21.67 -56.62
C ALA A 197 9.59 -20.74 -55.99
N TYR A 198 9.86 -19.43 -55.99
CA TYR A 198 8.98 -18.40 -55.44
C TYR A 198 8.49 -17.46 -56.54
N SER A 199 7.23 -17.03 -56.42
CA SER A 199 6.65 -16.04 -57.35
C SER A 199 7.19 -14.61 -57.14
N TYR A 200 7.84 -14.36 -56.00
CA TYR A 200 8.59 -13.15 -55.68
C TYR A 200 9.95 -13.59 -55.10
N GLN A 201 11.04 -12.99 -55.58
CA GLN A 201 12.40 -13.48 -55.32
C GLN A 201 13.15 -12.61 -54.31
N PRO A 202 14.15 -13.16 -53.58
CA PRO A 202 14.97 -12.38 -52.65
C PRO A 202 15.55 -11.11 -53.26
N THR A 203 15.52 -10.02 -52.49
CA THR A 203 15.98 -8.69 -52.98
C THR A 203 17.30 -8.21 -52.38
N THR A 204 17.88 -9.01 -51.48
CA THR A 204 19.18 -8.83 -50.83
C THR A 204 19.89 -10.18 -50.70
N PRO A 205 21.18 -10.22 -50.34
CA PRO A 205 21.75 -11.40 -49.69
C PRO A 205 20.88 -11.80 -48.49
N MET A 206 20.67 -13.10 -48.31
CA MET A 206 19.82 -13.65 -47.25
C MET A 206 20.65 -14.03 -46.02
N LEU A 207 19.98 -14.46 -44.95
CA LEU A 207 20.56 -14.66 -43.63
C LEU A 207 21.94 -15.36 -43.62
N LEU A 208 22.05 -16.51 -44.28
CA LEU A 208 23.30 -17.28 -44.30
C LEU A 208 24.34 -16.70 -45.25
N ASP A 209 23.90 -16.02 -46.31
CA ASP A 209 24.79 -15.30 -47.23
C ASP A 209 25.52 -14.17 -46.49
N ILE A 210 24.78 -13.40 -45.70
CA ILE A 210 25.30 -12.31 -44.87
C ILE A 210 26.30 -12.88 -43.86
N LEU A 211 25.93 -13.93 -43.15
CA LEU A 211 26.81 -14.56 -42.17
C LEU A 211 28.13 -15.07 -42.80
N ALA A 212 28.05 -15.71 -43.98
CA ALA A 212 29.20 -16.22 -44.70
C ALA A 212 30.08 -15.09 -45.27
N ILE A 213 29.49 -14.07 -45.90
CA ILE A 213 30.26 -13.00 -46.53
C ILE A 213 30.93 -12.11 -45.48
N GLN A 214 30.26 -11.84 -44.35
CA GLN A 214 30.84 -11.12 -43.22
C GLN A 214 31.97 -11.91 -42.58
N LYS A 215 31.93 -13.25 -42.59
CA LYS A 215 33.06 -14.06 -42.15
C LYS A 215 34.28 -13.89 -43.05
N ILE A 216 34.08 -13.77 -44.36
CA ILE A 216 35.17 -13.65 -45.35
C ILE A 216 35.79 -12.23 -45.34
N TYR A 217 34.94 -11.21 -45.27
CA TYR A 217 35.30 -9.81 -45.52
C TYR A 217 35.15 -8.87 -44.32
N GLY A 218 34.48 -9.30 -43.24
CA GLY A 218 34.10 -8.48 -42.10
C GLY A 218 32.74 -7.81 -42.30
N ALA A 219 31.99 -7.63 -41.21
CA ALA A 219 30.70 -6.94 -41.20
C ALA A 219 30.85 -5.43 -41.43
N ASN A 220 29.95 -4.84 -42.20
CA ASN A 220 29.94 -3.40 -42.43
C ASN A 220 29.27 -2.65 -41.28
N MET A 221 30.08 -2.28 -40.29
CA MET A 221 29.61 -1.54 -39.10
C MET A 221 29.38 -0.04 -39.35
N LEU A 222 29.35 0.41 -40.61
CA LEU A 222 29.08 1.80 -41.01
C LEU A 222 27.77 1.95 -41.78
N TRP A 223 27.02 0.86 -41.95
CA TRP A 223 25.76 0.84 -42.67
C TRP A 223 24.59 0.97 -41.69
N GLN A 224 23.73 1.98 -41.90
CA GLN A 224 22.58 2.26 -41.02
C GLN A 224 23.01 2.28 -39.55
N THR A 225 23.69 3.34 -39.12
CA THR A 225 24.18 3.46 -37.74
C THR A 225 23.34 4.43 -36.90
N GLY A 226 22.16 4.80 -37.40
CA GLY A 226 21.28 5.78 -36.77
C GLY A 226 19.99 5.09 -36.33
N ASN A 227 19.03 5.86 -35.81
CA ASN A 227 17.71 5.30 -35.48
C ASN A 227 16.90 5.18 -36.76
N ASN A 228 16.82 3.97 -37.29
CA ASN A 228 16.27 3.64 -38.58
C ASN A 228 14.85 3.06 -38.44
N VAL A 229 13.95 3.48 -39.33
CA VAL A 229 12.59 2.91 -39.44
C VAL A 229 12.49 2.10 -40.73
N TYR A 230 12.26 0.80 -40.58
CA TYR A 230 12.06 -0.15 -41.66
C TYR A 230 10.57 -0.28 -41.94
N ARG A 231 10.14 0.27 -43.09
CA ARG A 231 8.74 0.32 -43.50
C ARG A 231 8.60 0.05 -44.99
N TRP A 232 7.62 -0.78 -45.35
CA TRP A 232 7.33 -1.17 -46.73
C TRP A 232 6.00 -0.60 -47.21
N ALA A 233 5.81 -0.53 -48.53
CA ALA A 233 4.49 -0.16 -49.07
C ALA A 233 3.45 -1.24 -48.73
N ALA A 234 2.20 -0.80 -48.55
CA ALA A 234 1.10 -1.65 -48.05
C ALA A 234 0.81 -2.89 -48.93
N ASP A 235 1.11 -2.82 -50.23
CA ASP A 235 0.90 -3.89 -51.21
C ASP A 235 2.22 -4.50 -51.73
N GLN A 236 3.36 -4.17 -51.11
CA GLN A 236 4.67 -4.69 -51.47
C GLN A 236 4.92 -6.05 -50.81
N SER A 237 5.41 -7.02 -51.58
CA SER A 237 5.96 -8.27 -51.03
C SER A 237 7.35 -8.02 -50.45
N VAL A 238 7.65 -8.64 -49.30
CA VAL A 238 8.93 -8.50 -48.59
C VAL A 238 9.66 -9.83 -48.62
N PHE A 239 10.88 -9.82 -49.17
CA PHE A 239 11.76 -10.98 -49.20
C PHE A 239 13.22 -10.51 -49.17
N GLU A 240 13.70 -10.22 -47.96
CA GLU A 240 15.02 -9.63 -47.73
C GLU A 240 15.49 -9.85 -46.29
N THR A 241 16.77 -9.58 -46.03
CA THR A 241 17.35 -9.63 -44.68
C THR A 241 17.87 -8.25 -44.29
N ILE A 242 17.46 -7.78 -43.12
CA ILE A 242 17.94 -6.52 -42.54
C ILE A 242 19.34 -6.73 -42.00
N TRP A 243 20.27 -5.88 -42.44
CA TRP A 243 21.53 -5.62 -41.75
C TRP A 243 21.51 -4.18 -41.28
N ASP A 244 21.69 -4.00 -39.98
CA ASP A 244 21.78 -2.72 -39.31
C ASP A 244 22.99 -2.77 -38.38
N ALA A 245 23.83 -1.73 -38.41
CA ALA A 245 25.07 -1.69 -37.64
C ALA A 245 24.91 -1.05 -36.25
N GLY A 246 23.74 -0.48 -35.96
CA GLY A 246 23.36 0.00 -34.65
C GLY A 246 22.49 1.24 -34.72
N GLY A 247 21.81 1.52 -33.63
CA GLY A 247 20.75 2.52 -33.61
C GLY A 247 19.79 2.18 -32.49
N ASN A 248 18.65 2.85 -32.51
CA ASN A 248 17.44 2.36 -31.87
C ASN A 248 16.39 2.29 -32.97
N ASP A 249 16.16 1.09 -33.47
CA ASP A 249 15.57 0.84 -34.78
C ASP A 249 14.17 0.26 -34.64
N THR A 250 13.34 0.48 -35.66
CA THR A 250 11.92 0.09 -35.62
C THR A 250 11.52 -0.63 -36.90
N ILE A 251 10.85 -1.77 -36.76
CA ILE A 251 10.04 -2.35 -37.84
C ILE A 251 8.62 -1.79 -37.70
N ASP A 252 8.18 -1.04 -38.71
CA ASP A 252 6.88 -0.35 -38.71
C ASP A 252 5.93 -0.98 -39.73
N ALA A 253 4.94 -1.71 -39.22
CA ALA A 253 3.89 -2.39 -39.98
C ALA A 253 2.54 -1.65 -39.94
N SER A 254 2.48 -0.39 -39.48
CA SER A 254 1.21 0.35 -39.27
C SER A 254 0.39 0.59 -40.55
N ASN A 255 0.97 0.37 -41.74
CA ASN A 255 0.24 0.43 -43.02
C ASN A 255 -0.03 -0.92 -43.67
N GLN A 256 0.27 -2.04 -43.01
CA GLN A 256 0.04 -3.35 -43.60
C GLN A 256 -1.47 -3.63 -43.68
N LEU A 257 -1.87 -4.36 -44.73
CA LEU A 257 -3.28 -4.59 -45.08
C LEU A 257 -3.84 -5.89 -44.50
N ALA A 258 -3.06 -6.57 -43.66
CA ALA A 258 -3.39 -7.80 -42.98
C ALA A 258 -2.54 -7.88 -41.72
N SER A 259 -2.87 -8.81 -40.83
CA SER A 259 -2.07 -9.04 -39.64
C SER A 259 -0.64 -9.47 -39.97
N VAL A 260 0.27 -9.10 -39.08
CA VAL A 260 1.70 -9.35 -39.14
C VAL A 260 2.15 -10.17 -37.94
N ARG A 261 3.26 -10.87 -38.15
CA ARG A 261 4.03 -11.49 -37.08
C ARG A 261 5.43 -10.93 -37.14
N LEU A 262 5.80 -10.09 -36.19
CA LEU A 262 7.11 -9.43 -36.15
C LEU A 262 7.98 -10.09 -35.09
N ASN A 263 9.12 -10.63 -35.50
CA ASN A 263 10.08 -11.25 -34.59
C ASN A 263 11.40 -10.48 -34.65
N LEU A 264 11.74 -9.78 -33.56
CA LEU A 264 12.91 -8.91 -33.46
C LEU A 264 14.21 -9.69 -33.17
N ASN A 265 14.16 -11.01 -33.05
CA ASN A 265 15.34 -11.83 -32.80
C ASN A 265 16.21 -11.98 -34.06
N GLU A 266 17.52 -11.86 -33.87
CA GLU A 266 18.47 -12.11 -34.95
C GLU A 266 18.39 -13.55 -35.45
N GLY A 267 18.43 -13.73 -36.77
CA GLY A 267 18.31 -15.04 -37.40
C GLY A 267 16.88 -15.55 -37.56
N GLU A 268 15.89 -14.84 -37.02
CA GLU A 268 14.47 -15.20 -37.13
C GLU A 268 13.77 -14.45 -38.27
N PHE A 269 12.60 -14.96 -38.65
CA PHE A 269 11.77 -14.44 -39.72
C PHE A 269 10.46 -13.82 -39.20
N SER A 270 9.97 -12.84 -39.96
CA SER A 270 8.72 -12.13 -39.72
C SER A 270 7.76 -12.27 -40.90
N ASN A 271 6.46 -12.34 -40.61
CA ASN A 271 5.37 -12.32 -41.58
C ASN A 271 4.94 -10.87 -41.83
N ILE A 272 5.28 -10.32 -42.99
CA ILE A 272 4.97 -8.93 -43.35
C ILE A 272 4.85 -8.74 -44.86
N GLY A 273 4.06 -7.76 -45.28
CA GLY A 273 3.88 -7.43 -46.68
C GLY A 273 2.89 -8.35 -47.39
N LYS A 274 2.72 -8.10 -48.69
CA LYS A 274 1.84 -8.86 -49.55
C LYS A 274 2.36 -10.28 -49.74
N ALA A 275 1.53 -11.27 -49.40
CA ALA A 275 1.85 -12.67 -49.60
C ALA A 275 2.17 -13.01 -51.06
N PHE A 276 3.14 -13.89 -51.25
CA PHE A 276 3.57 -14.43 -52.52
C PHE A 276 3.56 -15.96 -52.47
N VAL A 277 3.54 -16.60 -53.63
CA VAL A 277 3.42 -18.06 -53.76
C VAL A 277 4.79 -18.73 -53.64
N ASP A 278 4.91 -19.67 -52.71
CA ASP A 278 5.85 -20.79 -52.78
C ASP A 278 5.30 -21.80 -53.79
N ILE A 279 5.93 -21.88 -54.96
CA ILE A 279 5.48 -22.68 -56.10
C ILE A 279 5.74 -24.17 -55.86
N ALA A 280 6.76 -24.53 -55.07
CA ALA A 280 7.07 -25.92 -54.79
C ALA A 280 6.00 -26.55 -53.89
N ASN A 281 5.53 -25.79 -52.89
CA ASN A 281 4.53 -26.26 -51.93
C ASN A 281 3.08 -25.83 -52.26
N LEU A 282 2.90 -24.90 -53.21
CA LEU A 282 1.61 -24.30 -53.59
C LEU A 282 0.95 -23.51 -52.44
N GLU A 283 1.77 -22.83 -51.65
CA GLU A 283 1.33 -22.08 -50.47
C GLU A 283 1.53 -20.57 -50.67
N LEU A 284 0.66 -19.77 -50.06
CA LEU A 284 0.86 -18.33 -49.94
C LEU A 284 1.64 -18.06 -48.66
N ILE A 285 2.78 -17.40 -48.78
CA ILE A 285 3.68 -17.08 -47.69
C ILE A 285 4.00 -15.57 -47.69
N ASN A 286 4.34 -15.04 -46.54
CA ASN A 286 4.81 -13.67 -46.35
C ASN A 286 5.91 -13.59 -45.26
N ASP A 287 6.53 -14.71 -44.93
CA ASP A 287 7.60 -14.88 -43.94
C ASP A 287 9.00 -14.58 -44.52
N GLY A 288 9.09 -13.67 -45.50
CA GLY A 288 10.31 -13.40 -46.25
C GLY A 288 11.27 -12.39 -45.60
N LEU A 289 10.89 -11.73 -44.50
CA LEU A 289 11.73 -10.76 -43.80
C LEU A 289 12.54 -11.44 -42.70
N ALA A 290 13.86 -11.34 -42.76
CA ALA A 290 14.74 -11.78 -41.67
C ALA A 290 15.58 -10.63 -41.08
N ILE A 291 16.08 -10.84 -39.87
CA ILE A 291 17.11 -9.98 -39.26
C ILE A 291 18.45 -10.75 -39.28
N ALA A 292 19.51 -10.13 -39.82
CA ALA A 292 20.82 -10.77 -39.89
C ALA A 292 21.42 -11.01 -38.49
N PHE A 293 22.18 -12.09 -38.33
CA PHE A 293 22.98 -12.31 -37.12
C PHE A 293 23.90 -11.12 -36.83
N GLY A 294 23.83 -10.58 -35.61
CA GLY A 294 24.58 -9.41 -35.18
C GLY A 294 23.88 -8.06 -35.43
N ALA A 295 22.79 -8.02 -36.20
CA ALA A 295 21.94 -6.84 -36.27
C ALA A 295 21.02 -6.77 -35.03
N LYS A 296 20.69 -5.55 -34.60
CA LYS A 296 19.82 -5.30 -33.45
C LYS A 296 18.67 -4.42 -33.92
N ILE A 297 17.45 -4.81 -33.58
CA ILE A 297 16.23 -4.05 -33.84
C ILE A 297 15.47 -4.03 -32.52
N GLU A 298 15.20 -2.83 -32.02
CA GLU A 298 14.68 -2.63 -30.68
C GLU A 298 13.15 -2.53 -30.66
N ASN A 299 12.51 -2.05 -31.73
CA ASN A 299 11.10 -1.68 -31.66
C ASN A 299 10.26 -2.28 -32.78
N ALA A 300 8.99 -2.53 -32.49
CA ALA A 300 8.00 -3.01 -33.46
C ALA A 300 6.68 -2.24 -33.31
N THR A 301 6.14 -1.79 -34.44
CA THR A 301 4.76 -1.31 -34.54
C THR A 301 3.98 -2.26 -35.43
N GLY A 302 2.89 -2.81 -34.91
CA GLY A 302 1.93 -3.64 -35.63
C GLY A 302 1.09 -2.82 -36.61
N SER A 303 0.04 -3.46 -37.10
CA SER A 303 -0.88 -3.02 -38.13
C SER A 303 -2.18 -2.48 -37.50
N ALA A 304 -3.32 -2.73 -38.14
CA ALA A 304 -4.64 -2.41 -37.60
C ALA A 304 -5.49 -3.68 -37.42
N PHE A 305 -4.83 -4.83 -37.31
CA PHE A 305 -5.39 -6.18 -37.24
C PHE A 305 -4.71 -6.94 -36.10
N ASP A 306 -5.27 -8.09 -35.72
CA ASP A 306 -4.73 -8.94 -34.65
C ASP A 306 -3.31 -9.46 -34.98
N ASP A 307 -2.30 -8.86 -34.37
CA ASP A 307 -0.87 -9.03 -34.65
C ASP A 307 -0.13 -9.83 -33.56
N GLU A 308 1.05 -10.35 -33.90
CA GLU A 308 1.97 -10.97 -32.94
C GLU A 308 3.33 -10.29 -33.00
N LEU A 309 3.73 -9.60 -31.93
CA LEU A 309 4.98 -8.87 -31.78
C LEU A 309 5.86 -9.59 -30.76
N ILE A 310 7.05 -9.99 -31.18
CA ILE A 310 8.02 -10.73 -30.37
C ILE A 310 9.31 -9.92 -30.31
N GLY A 311 9.60 -9.39 -29.13
CA GLY A 311 10.83 -8.71 -28.79
C GLY A 311 12.03 -9.65 -28.69
N ASN A 312 13.11 -9.17 -28.10
CA ASN A 312 14.37 -9.88 -27.99
C ASN A 312 14.97 -9.73 -26.59
N ALA A 313 16.30 -9.61 -26.48
CA ALA A 313 17.00 -9.48 -25.19
C ALA A 313 17.39 -8.02 -24.88
N LEU A 314 16.89 -7.07 -25.67
CA LEU A 314 17.07 -5.63 -25.51
C LEU A 314 15.80 -5.06 -24.89
N GLY A 315 15.86 -3.84 -24.36
CA GLY A 315 14.63 -3.12 -24.04
C GLY A 315 13.90 -2.74 -25.33
N ASN A 316 12.70 -3.27 -25.51
CA ASN A 316 11.88 -3.13 -26.69
C ASN A 316 10.71 -2.16 -26.48
N VAL A 317 10.29 -1.46 -27.54
CA VAL A 317 8.97 -0.82 -27.58
C VAL A 317 8.09 -1.59 -28.54
N LEU A 318 7.04 -2.22 -28.02
CA LEU A 318 6.07 -3.01 -28.76
C LEU A 318 4.73 -2.29 -28.75
N ASP A 319 4.27 -1.88 -29.92
CA ASP A 319 2.99 -1.22 -30.14
C ASP A 319 2.20 -2.04 -31.14
N GLY A 320 1.17 -2.78 -30.67
CA GLY A 320 0.32 -3.60 -31.54
C GLY A 320 -0.45 -2.77 -32.57
N GLY A 321 -0.70 -1.49 -32.26
CA GLY A 321 -1.69 -0.68 -32.95
C GLY A 321 -3.10 -1.12 -32.56
N ALA A 322 -4.04 -0.93 -33.48
CA ALA A 322 -5.40 -1.43 -33.25
C ALA A 322 -5.46 -2.92 -33.57
N GLY A 323 -6.19 -3.70 -32.78
CA GLY A 323 -6.29 -5.14 -33.03
C GLY A 323 -6.52 -5.85 -31.71
N GLN A 324 -6.56 -7.18 -31.71
CA GLN A 324 -6.32 -7.94 -30.49
C GLN A 324 -4.92 -8.54 -30.61
N ASP A 325 -3.94 -7.84 -30.05
CA ASP A 325 -2.55 -8.11 -30.35
C ASP A 325 -1.87 -8.94 -29.26
N ILE A 326 -0.88 -9.74 -29.64
CA ILE A 326 -0.02 -10.47 -28.71
C ILE A 326 1.33 -9.77 -28.71
N MET A 327 1.76 -9.27 -27.56
CA MET A 327 3.06 -8.62 -27.39
C MET A 327 3.90 -9.38 -26.36
N ILE A 328 5.06 -9.88 -26.80
CA ILE A 328 5.99 -10.69 -25.99
C ILE A 328 7.33 -9.95 -25.97
N GLY A 329 7.69 -9.29 -24.86
CA GLY A 329 8.92 -8.47 -24.76
C GLY A 329 10.17 -9.31 -24.72
N GLY A 330 10.27 -10.21 -23.74
CA GLY A 330 11.34 -11.20 -23.68
C GLY A 330 12.25 -10.96 -22.50
N ALA A 331 13.43 -10.40 -22.73
CA ALA A 331 14.32 -9.96 -21.66
C ALA A 331 14.78 -8.54 -21.98
N GLY A 332 15.07 -7.75 -20.95
CA GLY A 332 15.32 -6.32 -21.11
C GLY A 332 14.28 -5.53 -20.36
N ASN A 333 14.27 -4.21 -20.56
CA ASN A 333 13.22 -3.35 -20.01
C ASN A 333 12.32 -2.91 -21.16
N ASP A 334 11.18 -3.56 -21.26
CA ASP A 334 10.25 -3.47 -22.37
C ASP A 334 9.11 -2.49 -22.07
N ILE A 335 8.60 -1.88 -23.14
CA ILE A 335 7.44 -1.00 -23.13
C ILE A 335 6.38 -1.59 -24.05
N TYR A 336 5.21 -1.82 -23.49
CA TYR A 336 4.04 -2.33 -24.20
C TYR A 336 3.00 -1.22 -24.34
N VAL A 337 2.54 -0.94 -25.56
CA VAL A 337 1.46 0.01 -25.81
C VAL A 337 0.16 -0.79 -25.97
N VAL A 338 -0.79 -0.57 -25.07
CA VAL A 338 -2.08 -1.27 -25.03
C VAL A 338 -3.20 -0.28 -25.34
N ASP A 339 -3.96 -0.56 -26.39
CA ASP A 339 -5.10 0.26 -26.81
C ASP A 339 -6.41 -0.53 -26.96
N ASN A 340 -6.33 -1.86 -26.89
CA ASN A 340 -7.47 -2.74 -27.02
C ASN A 340 -7.58 -3.72 -25.84
N VAL A 341 -8.81 -3.96 -25.39
CA VAL A 341 -9.08 -4.89 -24.27
C VAL A 341 -8.72 -6.34 -24.60
N GLY A 342 -8.58 -6.68 -25.89
CA GLY A 342 -8.13 -7.98 -26.33
C GLY A 342 -6.61 -8.11 -26.48
N ASP A 343 -5.84 -7.06 -26.24
CA ASP A 343 -4.37 -7.13 -26.24
C ASP A 343 -3.88 -8.03 -25.10
N LEU A 344 -2.88 -8.85 -25.42
CA LEU A 344 -2.23 -9.75 -24.49
C LEU A 344 -0.75 -9.38 -24.39
N VAL A 345 -0.39 -8.76 -23.26
CA VAL A 345 1.01 -8.54 -22.87
C VAL A 345 1.52 -9.78 -22.15
N MET A 346 2.67 -10.29 -22.59
CA MET A 346 3.28 -11.48 -22.02
C MET A 346 4.77 -11.25 -21.70
N GLU A 347 5.03 -10.84 -20.46
CA GLU A 347 6.39 -10.69 -19.96
C GLU A 347 6.91 -12.02 -19.39
N THR A 348 7.97 -12.54 -20.01
CA THR A 348 8.48 -13.89 -19.74
C THR A 348 9.72 -13.90 -18.86
N SER A 349 10.43 -12.77 -18.75
CA SER A 349 11.53 -12.66 -17.83
C SER A 349 11.04 -12.63 -16.38
N THR A 350 11.88 -13.12 -15.47
CA THR A 350 11.65 -13.06 -14.03
C THR A 350 12.81 -12.38 -13.31
N LEU A 351 13.64 -11.62 -14.04
CA LEU A 351 14.80 -10.95 -13.48
C LEU A 351 14.36 -9.66 -12.80
N LEU A 352 14.55 -9.56 -11.48
CA LEU A 352 14.15 -8.39 -10.68
C LEU A 352 14.86 -7.07 -11.07
N THR A 353 15.87 -7.11 -11.92
CA THR A 353 16.56 -5.92 -12.43
C THR A 353 15.93 -5.37 -13.71
N GLU A 354 15.11 -6.19 -14.36
CA GLU A 354 14.34 -5.82 -15.53
C GLU A 354 13.05 -5.18 -15.04
N ILE A 355 12.68 -4.05 -15.66
CA ILE A 355 11.58 -3.19 -15.22
C ILE A 355 10.76 -2.86 -16.45
N ASP A 356 9.61 -3.50 -16.54
CA ASP A 356 8.77 -3.48 -17.71
C ASP A 356 7.57 -2.56 -17.49
N THR A 357 7.14 -1.91 -18.57
CA THR A 357 6.14 -0.84 -18.52
C THR A 357 5.02 -1.07 -19.51
N VAL A 358 3.78 -1.00 -19.02
CA VAL A 358 2.60 -0.91 -19.87
C VAL A 358 2.17 0.55 -19.96
N MET A 359 2.07 1.08 -21.17
CA MET A 359 1.39 2.34 -21.48
C MET A 359 0.01 2.00 -22.03
N SER A 360 -1.05 2.30 -21.27
CA SER A 360 -2.41 1.91 -21.66
C SER A 360 -3.31 3.11 -21.94
N SER A 361 -4.12 3.03 -22.98
CA SER A 361 -5.20 4.01 -23.26
C SER A 361 -6.59 3.47 -22.89
N ILE A 362 -6.62 2.35 -22.15
CA ILE A 362 -7.82 1.71 -21.58
C ILE A 362 -7.56 1.38 -20.10
N SER A 363 -8.59 0.97 -19.35
CA SER A 363 -8.37 0.39 -18.03
C SER A 363 -7.58 -0.90 -18.16
N TYR A 364 -6.57 -1.10 -17.31
CA TYR A 364 -5.64 -2.22 -17.44
C TYR A 364 -5.22 -2.80 -16.09
N SER A 365 -5.04 -4.12 -16.08
CA SER A 365 -4.51 -4.86 -14.92
C SER A 365 -3.20 -5.53 -15.31
N LEU A 366 -2.13 -5.27 -14.57
CA LEU A 366 -0.81 -5.83 -14.85
C LEU A 366 -0.81 -7.36 -14.70
N GLY A 367 -0.30 -8.04 -15.73
CA GLY A 367 0.07 -9.46 -15.66
C GLY A 367 1.31 -9.70 -14.81
N ASN A 368 1.77 -10.95 -14.76
CA ASN A 368 2.99 -11.31 -14.03
C ASN A 368 4.22 -10.60 -14.61
N ASN A 369 5.22 -10.36 -13.75
CA ASN A 369 6.53 -9.78 -14.11
C ASN A 369 6.47 -8.38 -14.75
N LEU A 370 5.36 -7.67 -14.58
CA LEU A 370 5.24 -6.27 -15.00
C LEU A 370 5.26 -5.38 -13.77
N GLU A 371 6.08 -4.34 -13.79
CA GLU A 371 6.28 -3.45 -12.64
C GLU A 371 5.51 -2.13 -12.80
N ASN A 372 5.47 -1.57 -14.00
CA ASN A 372 4.92 -0.24 -14.21
C ASN A 372 3.66 -0.25 -15.10
N LEU A 373 2.67 0.56 -14.73
CA LEU A 373 1.52 0.88 -15.57
C LEU A 373 1.34 2.40 -15.61
N SER A 374 1.26 2.96 -16.82
CA SER A 374 0.93 4.36 -17.05
C SER A 374 -0.32 4.45 -17.92
N LEU A 375 -1.38 5.04 -17.37
CA LEU A 375 -2.58 5.38 -18.13
C LEU A 375 -2.29 6.61 -19.00
N THR A 376 -2.89 6.62 -20.18
CA THR A 376 -2.74 7.68 -21.19
C THR A 376 -4.12 8.19 -21.62
N GLY A 377 -4.16 9.25 -22.40
CA GLY A 377 -5.42 9.91 -22.77
C GLY A 377 -6.00 10.74 -21.61
N GLY A 378 -7.31 10.96 -21.63
CA GLY A 378 -8.02 11.73 -20.60
C GLY A 378 -9.39 11.16 -20.26
N ASP A 379 -9.60 9.87 -20.60
CA ASP A 379 -10.79 9.13 -20.18
C ASP A 379 -10.62 8.67 -18.72
N HIS A 380 -11.74 8.38 -18.05
CA HIS A 380 -11.75 7.80 -16.70
C HIS A 380 -11.38 6.33 -16.79
N LEU A 381 -10.12 6.01 -16.52
CA LEU A 381 -9.53 4.69 -16.66
C LEU A 381 -9.05 4.17 -15.31
N ASP A 382 -8.99 2.85 -15.15
CA ASP A 382 -8.54 2.22 -13.91
C ASP A 382 -7.22 1.47 -14.14
N ALA A 383 -6.34 1.51 -13.14
CA ALA A 383 -5.08 0.79 -13.13
C ALA A 383 -5.06 -0.19 -11.96
N THR A 384 -4.80 -1.46 -12.24
CA THR A 384 -4.60 -2.49 -11.22
C THR A 384 -3.20 -3.08 -11.35
N GLY A 385 -2.46 -3.11 -10.24
CA GLY A 385 -1.17 -3.79 -10.12
C GLY A 385 -1.32 -5.30 -9.98
N ASN A 386 -0.24 -5.94 -9.53
CA ASN A 386 -0.15 -7.37 -9.29
C ASN A 386 0.43 -7.63 -7.88
N ALA A 387 1.15 -8.73 -7.67
CA ALA A 387 1.73 -9.07 -6.36
C ALA A 387 3.13 -8.46 -6.11
N LEU A 388 3.72 -7.80 -7.10
CA LEU A 388 5.02 -7.13 -7.03
C LEU A 388 4.85 -5.73 -6.43
N GLY A 389 5.96 -5.03 -6.19
CA GLY A 389 5.91 -3.59 -5.90
C GLY A 389 5.76 -2.82 -7.22
N ASN A 390 4.55 -2.42 -7.53
CA ASN A 390 4.17 -1.75 -8.76
C ASN A 390 4.23 -0.23 -8.67
N ARG A 391 4.43 0.41 -9.83
CA ARG A 391 4.26 1.86 -9.98
C ARG A 391 3.11 2.13 -10.95
N LEU A 392 2.02 2.68 -10.42
CA LEU A 392 0.81 3.02 -11.17
C LEU A 392 0.73 4.55 -11.34
N ILE A 393 0.61 5.01 -12.58
CA ILE A 393 0.46 6.42 -12.92
C ILE A 393 -0.87 6.57 -13.65
N GLY A 394 -1.79 7.33 -13.06
CA GLY A 394 -3.05 7.74 -13.67
C GLY A 394 -2.87 8.77 -14.77
N ASN A 395 -3.99 9.13 -15.40
CA ASN A 395 -4.06 10.15 -16.44
C ASN A 395 -4.74 11.42 -15.90
N SER A 396 -5.46 12.16 -16.74
CA SER A 396 -6.15 13.39 -16.31
C SER A 396 -7.65 13.20 -16.04
N GLY A 397 -8.13 11.97 -16.06
CA GLY A 397 -9.50 11.63 -15.70
C GLY A 397 -9.52 10.94 -14.34
N ASP A 398 -10.67 10.90 -13.71
CA ASP A 398 -10.90 10.20 -12.43
C ASP A 398 -10.51 8.71 -12.55
N ASN A 399 -9.40 8.32 -11.90
CA ASN A 399 -8.85 6.97 -11.95
C ASN A 399 -9.07 6.20 -10.65
N ILE A 400 -9.35 4.90 -10.75
CA ILE A 400 -9.13 3.98 -9.61
C ILE A 400 -7.75 3.35 -9.77
N LEU A 401 -6.87 3.59 -8.80
CA LEU A 401 -5.54 2.98 -8.72
C LEU A 401 -5.53 1.96 -7.58
N ASP A 402 -5.33 0.69 -7.93
CA ASP A 402 -5.23 -0.43 -6.99
C ASP A 402 -3.88 -1.12 -7.17
N GLY A 403 -2.95 -0.92 -6.22
CA GLY A 403 -1.61 -1.50 -6.25
C GLY A 403 -1.57 -3.03 -6.21
N GLY A 404 -2.62 -3.65 -5.66
CA GLY A 404 -2.56 -5.02 -5.20
C GLY A 404 -1.81 -5.15 -3.87
N ILE A 405 -1.39 -6.37 -3.53
CA ILE A 405 -0.80 -6.70 -2.22
C ILE A 405 0.64 -6.18 -1.99
N GLY A 406 1.20 -5.53 -3.00
CA GLY A 406 2.60 -5.13 -3.14
C GLY A 406 3.01 -4.06 -2.15
N ALA A 407 4.16 -3.44 -2.39
CA ALA A 407 4.50 -2.17 -1.77
C ALA A 407 4.57 -1.16 -2.91
N ASP A 408 3.47 -0.48 -3.13
CA ASP A 408 3.17 0.13 -4.42
C ASP A 408 3.31 1.64 -4.39
N VAL A 409 3.54 2.24 -5.56
CA VAL A 409 3.53 3.69 -5.75
C VAL A 409 2.38 4.04 -6.67
N MET A 410 1.38 4.74 -6.14
CA MET A 410 0.20 5.17 -6.87
C MET A 410 0.19 6.69 -7.01
N ILE A 411 0.10 7.17 -8.25
CA ILE A 411 0.10 8.60 -8.60
C ILE A 411 -1.13 8.86 -9.47
N GLY A 412 -2.14 9.54 -8.94
CA GLY A 412 -3.43 9.81 -9.61
C GLY A 412 -3.26 10.77 -10.78
N GLY A 413 -2.95 12.03 -10.49
CA GLY A 413 -2.60 13.01 -11.52
C GLY A 413 -3.51 14.22 -11.50
N SER A 414 -4.56 14.22 -12.29
CA SER A 414 -5.63 15.23 -12.24
C SER A 414 -6.95 14.51 -12.44
N GLY A 415 -8.05 15.09 -12.00
CA GLY A 415 -9.30 14.35 -11.81
C GLY A 415 -9.52 13.99 -10.33
N ASN A 416 -10.63 13.31 -10.05
CA ASN A 416 -10.94 12.80 -8.72
C ASN A 416 -10.52 11.33 -8.63
N ASP A 417 -9.34 11.08 -8.10
CA ASP A 417 -8.73 9.76 -8.08
C ASP A 417 -9.11 8.99 -6.81
N THR A 418 -9.21 7.67 -6.94
CA THR A 418 -9.41 6.74 -5.82
C THR A 418 -8.23 5.79 -5.70
N TYR A 419 -7.57 5.80 -4.56
CA TYR A 419 -6.42 4.95 -4.25
C TYR A 419 -6.86 3.80 -3.33
N ILE A 420 -6.59 2.56 -3.73
CA ILE A 420 -6.81 1.38 -2.88
C ILE A 420 -5.49 1.04 -2.19
N VAL A 421 -5.48 1.13 -0.85
CA VAL A 421 -4.30 0.91 -0.02
C VAL A 421 -4.52 -0.31 0.86
N ASP A 422 -3.74 -1.36 0.66
CA ASP A 422 -3.80 -2.58 1.48
C ASP A 422 -2.49 -2.87 2.23
N ASN A 423 -1.42 -2.13 1.92
CA ASN A 423 -0.12 -2.29 2.52
C ASN A 423 0.39 -0.98 3.14
N LEU A 424 0.89 -1.03 4.37
CA LEU A 424 1.46 0.13 5.08
C LEU A 424 2.71 0.73 4.39
N LYS A 425 3.26 0.05 3.38
CA LYS A 425 4.39 0.55 2.58
C LYS A 425 3.96 1.16 1.24
N ASP A 426 2.67 1.17 0.94
CA ASP A 426 2.17 1.88 -0.23
C ASP A 426 2.45 3.37 -0.10
N LEU A 427 2.68 4.01 -1.24
CA LEU A 427 2.90 5.44 -1.36
C LEU A 427 1.86 6.01 -2.33
N VAL A 428 0.91 6.73 -1.77
CA VAL A 428 -0.04 7.56 -2.52
C VAL A 428 0.56 8.94 -2.73
N THR A 429 0.52 9.44 -3.95
CA THR A 429 0.98 10.80 -4.29
C THR A 429 -0.08 11.51 -5.14
N GLU A 430 -0.70 12.52 -4.55
CA GLU A 430 -1.56 13.46 -5.26
C GLU A 430 -0.86 14.82 -5.42
N ASN A 431 -0.57 15.18 -6.67
CA ASN A 431 0.18 16.38 -7.01
C ASN A 431 -0.70 17.52 -7.50
N SER A 432 -1.97 17.25 -7.83
CA SER A 432 -2.88 18.31 -8.15
C SER A 432 -3.16 19.18 -6.92
N ILE A 433 -3.42 20.46 -7.19
CA ILE A 433 -3.73 21.47 -6.18
C ILE A 433 -5.06 22.16 -6.50
N LEU A 434 -5.85 21.60 -7.42
CA LEU A 434 -7.15 22.15 -7.77
C LEU A 434 -8.13 21.76 -6.68
N THR A 435 -8.59 22.76 -5.92
CA THR A 435 -9.56 22.56 -4.81
C THR A 435 -10.93 22.03 -5.23
N SER A 436 -11.18 21.84 -6.52
CA SER A 436 -12.40 21.22 -7.05
C SER A 436 -12.27 19.71 -7.23
N GLU A 437 -11.04 19.21 -7.24
CA GLU A 437 -10.74 17.78 -7.28
C GLU A 437 -10.83 17.25 -5.84
N ILE A 438 -11.40 16.05 -5.70
CA ILE A 438 -11.69 15.39 -4.44
C ILE A 438 -11.16 13.96 -4.54
N ASP A 439 -9.99 13.76 -3.96
CA ASP A 439 -9.26 12.51 -4.04
C ASP A 439 -9.54 11.65 -2.79
N THR A 440 -9.68 10.34 -3.01
CA THR A 440 -10.14 9.40 -1.99
C THR A 440 -9.15 8.27 -1.79
N VAL A 441 -8.76 8.02 -0.55
CA VAL A 441 -8.07 6.78 -0.18
C VAL A 441 -9.06 5.80 0.43
N ARG A 442 -9.09 4.56 -0.08
CA ARG A 442 -9.76 3.42 0.55
C ARG A 442 -8.70 2.50 1.12
N ALA A 443 -8.63 2.39 2.45
CA ALA A 443 -7.54 1.67 3.11
C ALA A 443 -8.07 0.46 3.90
N SER A 444 -7.45 -0.71 3.78
CA SER A 444 -7.70 -1.85 4.70
C SER A 444 -6.70 -1.92 5.85
N VAL A 445 -5.87 -0.89 5.99
CA VAL A 445 -4.86 -0.71 7.04
C VAL A 445 -5.03 0.68 7.65
N SER A 446 -4.50 0.90 8.85
CA SER A 446 -4.45 2.25 9.43
C SER A 446 -3.69 3.20 8.50
N TRP A 447 -4.26 4.36 8.22
CA TRP A 447 -3.75 5.26 7.19
C TRP A 447 -3.75 6.73 7.63
N THR A 448 -2.77 7.47 7.13
CA THR A 448 -2.68 8.93 7.29
C THR A 448 -2.67 9.56 5.90
N LEU A 449 -3.62 10.45 5.64
CA LEU A 449 -3.70 11.15 4.36
C LEU A 449 -2.45 12.02 4.13
N GLY A 450 -1.85 11.85 2.96
CA GLY A 450 -0.87 12.79 2.41
C GLY A 450 -1.52 14.13 2.02
N THR A 451 -0.72 15.06 1.52
CA THR A 451 -1.22 16.36 1.01
C THR A 451 -2.16 16.18 -0.18
N ASN A 452 -3.11 17.10 -0.35
CA ASN A 452 -4.08 17.12 -1.47
C ASN A 452 -4.96 15.87 -1.56
N LEU A 453 -5.18 15.17 -0.44
CA LEU A 453 -6.16 14.09 -0.35
C LEU A 453 -7.25 14.55 0.61
N GLU A 454 -8.51 14.45 0.17
CA GLU A 454 -9.66 14.98 0.91
C GLU A 454 -10.35 13.87 1.70
N ASN A 455 -10.46 12.66 1.16
CA ASN A 455 -11.27 11.61 1.76
C ASN A 455 -10.43 10.39 2.15
N LEU A 456 -10.76 9.81 3.31
CA LEU A 456 -10.31 8.49 3.73
C LEU A 456 -11.52 7.63 4.06
N THR A 457 -11.57 6.43 3.52
CA THR A 457 -12.52 5.38 3.92
C THR A 457 -11.74 4.15 4.37
N LEU A 458 -11.86 3.79 5.64
CA LEU A 458 -11.34 2.53 6.15
C LEU A 458 -12.26 1.38 5.69
N THR A 459 -11.66 0.27 5.31
CA THR A 459 -12.33 -0.92 4.78
C THR A 459 -11.96 -2.14 5.61
N GLY A 460 -12.64 -3.27 5.37
CA GLY A 460 -12.47 -4.47 6.18
C GLY A 460 -13.20 -4.37 7.52
N GLY A 461 -12.75 -5.13 8.52
CA GLY A 461 -13.33 -5.15 9.87
C GLY A 461 -12.28 -5.27 10.97
N ASP A 462 -11.02 -4.98 10.65
CA ASP A 462 -9.96 -4.86 11.65
C ASP A 462 -10.02 -3.48 12.32
N ASN A 463 -9.48 -3.39 13.54
CA ASN A 463 -9.40 -2.13 14.29
C ASN A 463 -8.30 -1.24 13.71
N THR A 464 -8.65 -0.49 12.67
CA THR A 464 -7.75 0.42 11.94
C THR A 464 -8.02 1.87 12.28
N ASN A 465 -7.03 2.74 12.14
CA ASN A 465 -7.15 4.16 12.49
C ASN A 465 -7.00 5.05 11.26
N GLY A 466 -7.74 6.16 11.24
CA GLY A 466 -7.71 7.14 10.17
C GLY A 466 -7.20 8.48 10.66
N VAL A 467 -6.21 9.04 9.96
CA VAL A 467 -5.69 10.38 10.24
C VAL A 467 -5.76 11.23 8.98
N GLY A 468 -6.32 12.44 9.11
CA GLY A 468 -6.42 13.43 8.04
C GLY A 468 -5.12 14.21 7.82
N ASN A 469 -5.23 15.40 7.25
CA ASN A 469 -4.13 16.31 6.95
C ASN A 469 -4.44 17.75 7.41
N ALA A 470 -4.22 18.77 6.60
CA ALA A 470 -4.50 20.17 6.95
C ALA A 470 -5.71 20.75 6.19
N LEU A 471 -6.37 19.92 5.37
CA LEU A 471 -7.56 20.23 4.59
C LEU A 471 -8.81 19.85 5.39
N ASN A 472 -9.98 20.23 4.88
CA ASN A 472 -11.24 19.74 5.41
C ASN A 472 -11.47 18.31 4.89
N ASN A 473 -11.10 17.32 5.69
CA ASN A 473 -11.18 15.91 5.33
C ASN A 473 -12.54 15.28 5.64
N VAL A 474 -12.89 14.26 4.87
CA VAL A 474 -13.96 13.32 5.20
C VAL A 474 -13.32 11.99 5.59
N LEU A 475 -13.38 11.63 6.88
CA LEU A 475 -12.87 10.37 7.39
C LEU A 475 -14.05 9.44 7.72
N THR A 476 -14.11 8.29 7.06
CA THR A 476 -15.09 7.24 7.32
C THR A 476 -14.37 6.00 7.82
N GLY A 477 -14.74 5.52 9.01
CA GLY A 477 -14.27 4.30 9.61
C GLY A 477 -14.93 3.05 9.02
N ASN A 478 -14.56 1.89 9.56
CA ASN A 478 -15.09 0.59 9.21
C ASN A 478 -15.99 0.03 10.33
N VAL A 479 -16.12 -1.29 10.45
CA VAL A 479 -16.96 -1.92 11.50
C VAL A 479 -16.19 -2.33 12.75
N GLY A 480 -14.89 -2.05 12.80
CA GLY A 480 -14.05 -2.28 13.98
C GLY A 480 -13.80 -0.96 14.71
N ASN A 481 -13.23 -1.06 15.91
CA ASN A 481 -12.95 0.10 16.76
C ASN A 481 -11.88 0.99 16.11
N ASN A 482 -12.22 2.21 15.73
CA ASN A 482 -11.38 3.13 14.99
C ASN A 482 -11.04 4.38 15.82
N ILE A 483 -9.82 4.90 15.64
CA ILE A 483 -9.48 6.27 16.05
C ILE A 483 -9.49 7.14 14.80
N LEU A 484 -10.36 8.13 14.76
CA LEU A 484 -10.46 9.11 13.68
C LEU A 484 -9.97 10.48 14.16
N ASN A 485 -8.93 10.99 13.52
CA ASN A 485 -8.34 12.29 13.83
C ASN A 485 -8.13 13.09 12.54
N GLY A 486 -8.98 14.08 12.29
CA GLY A 486 -8.89 14.97 11.13
C GLY A 486 -7.60 15.79 11.05
N LEU A 487 -6.95 16.01 12.20
CA LEU A 487 -5.92 17.03 12.41
C LEU A 487 -6.50 18.42 12.18
N ALA A 488 -5.86 19.27 11.36
CA ALA A 488 -6.32 20.63 11.15
C ALA A 488 -7.27 20.69 9.96
N GLY A 489 -8.22 21.62 9.98
CA GLY A 489 -9.28 21.65 8.96
C GLY A 489 -10.64 21.45 9.61
N LEU A 490 -11.71 21.76 8.89
CA LEU A 490 -13.05 21.50 9.39
C LEU A 490 -13.52 20.15 8.87
N ASP A 491 -13.30 19.12 9.67
CA ASP A 491 -13.40 17.73 9.24
C ASP A 491 -14.78 17.12 9.49
N THR A 492 -15.15 16.15 8.64
CA THR A 492 -16.33 15.30 8.79
C THR A 492 -15.86 13.90 9.17
N LEU A 493 -16.21 13.42 10.36
CA LEU A 493 -15.79 12.11 10.85
C LEU A 493 -17.01 11.20 11.04
N SER A 494 -16.92 9.96 10.59
CA SER A 494 -17.93 8.93 10.79
C SER A 494 -17.26 7.62 11.16
N GLY A 495 -17.43 7.15 12.40
CA GLY A 495 -16.75 5.98 12.95
C GLY A 495 -17.29 4.68 12.37
N GLY A 496 -18.62 4.55 12.33
CA GLY A 496 -19.28 3.38 11.76
C GLY A 496 -19.90 2.53 12.85
N ALA A 497 -19.35 1.35 13.10
CA ALA A 497 -19.75 0.47 14.18
C ALA A 497 -18.50 0.04 14.96
N GLY A 498 -18.67 -0.38 16.21
CA GLY A 498 -17.55 -0.64 17.11
C GLY A 498 -17.38 0.52 18.09
N ASP A 499 -16.39 0.43 18.97
CA ASP A 499 -16.10 1.49 19.94
C ASP A 499 -15.09 2.48 19.31
N ASP A 500 -15.59 3.61 18.82
CA ASP A 500 -14.81 4.59 18.07
C ASP A 500 -14.37 5.79 18.91
N ILE A 501 -13.25 6.40 18.52
CA ILE A 501 -12.74 7.62 19.14
C ILE A 501 -12.65 8.72 18.09
N TYR A 502 -13.38 9.80 18.32
CA TYR A 502 -13.37 11.01 17.50
C TYR A 502 -12.50 12.08 18.15
N VAL A 503 -11.35 12.40 17.56
CA VAL A 503 -10.46 13.46 18.06
C VAL A 503 -10.83 14.79 17.40
N LEU A 504 -11.36 15.73 18.19
CA LEU A 504 -11.79 17.03 17.70
C LEU A 504 -10.80 18.13 18.07
N ASP A 505 -10.27 18.81 17.07
CA ASP A 505 -9.32 19.91 17.20
C ASP A 505 -9.97 21.29 16.94
N GLN A 506 -11.22 21.28 16.48
CA GLN A 506 -12.05 22.44 16.23
C GLN A 506 -13.52 22.20 16.59
N ALA A 507 -14.13 23.18 17.27
CA ALA A 507 -15.52 23.06 17.70
C ALA A 507 -16.55 22.91 16.58
N GLY A 508 -16.24 23.38 15.37
CA GLY A 508 -17.13 23.25 14.21
C GLY A 508 -17.34 21.79 13.78
N GLU A 509 -16.41 20.89 14.11
CA GLU A 509 -16.44 19.48 13.72
C GLU A 509 -17.55 18.72 14.45
N LEU A 510 -17.97 19.19 15.62
CA LEU A 510 -19.05 18.59 16.40
C LEU A 510 -20.36 18.47 15.59
N ALA A 511 -20.63 19.46 14.73
CA ALA A 511 -21.80 19.47 13.85
C ALA A 511 -21.63 18.60 12.58
N LEU A 512 -20.43 18.09 12.34
CA LEU A 512 -20.07 17.28 11.17
C LEU A 512 -19.76 15.82 11.53
N LEU A 513 -19.77 15.47 12.82
CA LEU A 513 -19.73 14.09 13.26
C LEU A 513 -20.98 13.34 12.82
N GLN A 514 -20.77 12.11 12.35
CA GLN A 514 -21.82 11.21 11.89
C GLN A 514 -21.63 9.85 12.52
N ASP A 515 -22.33 9.64 13.62
CA ASP A 515 -22.27 8.37 14.31
C ASP A 515 -23.43 7.46 13.87
N GLY A 516 -23.09 6.21 13.54
CA GLY A 516 -23.99 5.23 12.93
C GLY A 516 -25.11 4.79 13.87
N VAL A 517 -25.88 3.76 13.51
CA VAL A 517 -26.85 3.17 14.46
C VAL A 517 -26.07 2.32 15.48
N ASP A 518 -26.06 2.79 16.72
CA ASP A 518 -25.53 2.23 17.98
C ASP A 518 -25.14 0.73 17.91
N GLN A 519 -23.82 0.48 17.88
CA GLN A 519 -23.17 -0.84 17.89
C GLN A 519 -21.91 -0.92 18.77
N GLY A 520 -21.62 0.10 19.60
CA GLY A 520 -20.42 0.19 20.43
C GLY A 520 -20.50 1.37 21.41
N ASN A 521 -19.44 1.58 22.19
CA ASN A 521 -19.29 2.74 23.08
C ASN A 521 -18.33 3.76 22.47
N ASP A 522 -18.85 4.89 22.04
CA ASP A 522 -18.13 5.91 21.28
C ASP A 522 -17.66 7.08 22.16
N LEU A 523 -16.48 7.62 21.86
CA LEU A 523 -15.82 8.66 22.66
C LEU A 523 -15.49 9.91 21.82
N LEU A 524 -15.96 11.07 22.29
CA LEU A 524 -15.45 12.38 21.85
C LEU A 524 -14.23 12.80 22.67
N TYR A 525 -13.09 12.95 22.00
CA TYR A 525 -11.87 13.48 22.59
C TYR A 525 -11.68 14.94 22.18
N ILE A 526 -12.01 15.87 23.08
CA ILE A 526 -12.04 17.31 22.82
C ILE A 526 -10.68 17.94 23.10
N ASN A 527 -10.01 18.44 22.05
CA ASN A 527 -8.66 19.02 22.12
C ASN A 527 -8.59 20.51 21.71
N TYR A 528 -9.72 21.11 21.31
CA TYR A 528 -9.76 22.55 21.00
C TYR A 528 -9.88 23.43 22.25
N ALA A 529 -9.46 24.69 22.16
CA ALA A 529 -9.61 25.63 23.26
C ALA A 529 -11.04 26.21 23.31
N SER A 530 -11.61 26.29 24.51
CA SER A 530 -12.91 26.91 24.78
C SER A 530 -12.93 28.39 24.41
N THR A 531 -14.01 28.81 23.77
CA THR A 531 -14.33 30.22 23.50
C THR A 531 -15.81 30.49 23.76
N LEU A 532 -16.22 31.76 23.81
CA LEU A 532 -17.64 32.14 24.00
C LEU A 532 -18.60 31.52 22.97
N ALA A 533 -18.12 31.14 21.78
CA ALA A 533 -18.93 30.52 20.74
C ALA A 533 -18.74 29.00 20.65
N ALA A 534 -17.82 28.44 21.42
CA ALA A 534 -17.31 27.08 21.27
C ALA A 534 -16.82 26.55 22.63
N ASN A 535 -17.69 26.58 23.63
CA ASN A 535 -17.45 26.01 24.95
C ASN A 535 -18.48 24.92 25.29
N THR A 536 -19.44 24.65 24.41
CA THR A 536 -20.50 23.67 24.66
C THR A 536 -20.29 22.44 23.79
N VAL A 537 -20.24 21.27 24.42
CA VAL A 537 -20.29 19.95 23.77
C VAL A 537 -21.62 19.33 24.17
N ASP A 538 -22.48 19.01 23.22
CA ASP A 538 -23.87 18.64 23.48
C ASP A 538 -24.24 17.38 22.72
N LEU A 539 -24.22 16.23 23.41
CA LEU A 539 -24.52 14.91 22.87
C LEU A 539 -26.02 14.72 22.59
N SER A 540 -26.89 15.58 23.09
CA SER A 540 -28.33 15.52 22.80
C SER A 540 -28.68 15.87 21.34
N GLN A 541 -27.72 16.45 20.61
CA GLN A 541 -27.85 16.77 19.19
C GLN A 541 -28.07 15.50 18.37
N SER A 542 -28.94 15.58 17.36
CA SER A 542 -29.40 14.40 16.61
C SER A 542 -28.30 13.58 15.93
N ASN A 543 -27.13 14.15 15.68
CA ASN A 543 -25.99 13.48 15.06
C ASN A 543 -25.01 12.85 16.07
N LEU A 544 -25.25 13.03 17.38
CA LEU A 544 -24.40 12.57 18.49
C LEU A 544 -25.15 11.71 19.51
N GLN A 545 -26.40 11.34 19.22
CA GLN A 545 -27.26 10.59 20.16
C GLN A 545 -26.78 9.17 20.44
N ASN A 546 -25.83 8.66 19.66
CA ASN A 546 -25.23 7.35 19.83
C ASN A 546 -23.80 7.43 20.38
N VAL A 547 -23.35 8.62 20.77
CA VAL A 547 -22.04 8.80 21.42
C VAL A 547 -22.25 8.83 22.93
N GLU A 548 -21.52 8.00 23.67
CA GLU A 548 -21.68 7.87 25.12
C GLU A 548 -20.71 8.77 25.88
N ASP A 549 -19.45 8.87 25.44
CA ASP A 549 -18.37 9.36 26.28
C ASP A 549 -17.79 10.69 25.77
N VAL A 550 -17.38 11.55 26.72
CA VAL A 550 -16.66 12.79 26.42
C VAL A 550 -15.47 12.94 27.36
N ILE A 551 -14.28 13.15 26.77
CA ILE A 551 -13.09 13.58 27.52
C ILE A 551 -12.64 14.93 27.00
N VAL A 552 -12.55 15.90 27.90
CA VAL A 552 -12.06 17.25 27.60
C VAL A 552 -10.59 17.39 28.00
N THR A 553 -9.73 17.70 27.04
CA THR A 553 -8.31 18.04 27.28
C THR A 553 -7.94 19.43 26.78
N GLY A 554 -8.81 20.04 25.97
CA GLY A 554 -8.73 21.41 25.51
C GLY A 554 -8.64 22.44 26.64
N LEU A 555 -8.10 23.62 26.36
CA LEU A 555 -7.93 24.69 27.36
C LEU A 555 -9.23 25.49 27.57
N GLY A 556 -9.51 25.88 28.82
CA GLY A 556 -10.64 26.73 29.19
C GLY A 556 -11.85 25.95 29.70
N GLU A 557 -12.88 26.68 30.14
CA GLU A 557 -14.11 26.13 30.74
C GLU A 557 -15.05 25.56 29.67
N PHE A 558 -15.59 24.37 29.91
CA PHE A 558 -16.57 23.72 29.03
C PHE A 558 -17.89 23.45 29.74
N THR A 559 -18.97 23.52 28.97
CA THR A 559 -20.26 22.90 29.29
C THR A 559 -20.38 21.62 28.47
N VAL A 560 -20.45 20.46 29.11
CA VAL A 560 -20.66 19.17 28.46
C VAL A 560 -22.05 18.70 28.84
N VAL A 561 -22.87 18.38 27.85
CA VAL A 561 -24.23 17.85 27.99
C VAL A 561 -24.24 16.45 27.39
N GLY A 562 -24.58 15.45 28.19
CA GLY A 562 -24.81 14.09 27.74
C GLY A 562 -26.17 13.92 27.06
N ASN A 563 -26.57 12.67 26.83
CA ASN A 563 -27.79 12.30 26.13
C ASN A 563 -28.66 11.39 27.00
N ASP A 564 -29.43 10.46 26.40
CA ASP A 564 -30.30 9.55 27.13
C ASP A 564 -29.62 8.19 27.42
N LEU A 565 -28.33 8.07 27.11
CA LEU A 565 -27.49 6.89 27.32
C LEU A 565 -26.65 7.07 28.60
N ASN A 566 -26.07 5.98 29.08
CA ASN A 566 -25.12 6.05 30.19
C ASN A 566 -23.81 6.69 29.70
N ASN A 567 -23.54 7.92 30.12
CA ASN A 567 -22.42 8.72 29.65
C ASN A 567 -21.24 8.72 30.64
N ILE A 568 -20.01 8.68 30.15
CA ILE A 568 -18.81 9.05 30.92
C ILE A 568 -18.35 10.45 30.50
N LEU A 569 -18.56 11.42 31.39
CA LEU A 569 -18.20 12.83 31.15
C LEU A 569 -17.00 13.23 32.02
N ILE A 570 -15.87 13.52 31.37
CA ILE A 570 -14.63 13.91 32.04
C ILE A 570 -14.19 15.32 31.61
N GLY A 571 -14.11 16.22 32.58
CA GLY A 571 -13.63 17.60 32.43
C GLY A 571 -12.12 17.74 32.35
N ASN A 572 -11.66 18.99 32.37
CA ASN A 572 -10.25 19.37 32.32
C ASN A 572 -9.81 20.07 33.63
N ASN A 573 -8.73 20.85 33.62
CA ASN A 573 -8.23 21.58 34.80
C ASN A 573 -8.93 22.91 35.11
N TYR A 574 -9.92 23.29 34.30
CA TYR A 574 -10.68 24.54 34.45
C TYR A 574 -12.05 24.23 35.06
N ASN A 575 -12.79 25.27 35.42
CA ASN A 575 -14.14 25.09 35.95
C ASN A 575 -15.06 24.64 34.82
N ASN A 576 -15.59 23.43 34.86
CA ASN A 576 -16.49 22.90 33.86
C ASN A 576 -17.91 22.79 34.41
N THR A 577 -18.91 22.71 33.52
CA THR A 577 -20.26 22.28 33.85
C THR A 577 -20.53 20.98 33.12
N LEU A 578 -20.72 19.88 33.84
CA LEU A 578 -21.08 18.58 33.26
C LEU A 578 -22.55 18.30 33.58
N LEU A 579 -23.33 17.97 32.55
CA LEU A 579 -24.74 17.61 32.64
C LEU A 579 -24.88 16.20 32.06
N GLY A 580 -25.22 15.20 32.87
CA GLY A 580 -25.39 13.80 32.44
C GLY A 580 -26.55 13.64 31.47
N GLY A 581 -27.75 14.00 31.90
CA GLY A 581 -28.95 13.91 31.08
C GLY A 581 -29.87 12.83 31.62
N ALA A 582 -30.09 11.78 30.84
CA ALA A 582 -30.76 10.58 31.33
C ALA A 582 -29.84 9.36 31.13
N GLY A 583 -30.00 8.34 31.96
CA GLY A 583 -29.05 7.23 31.99
C GLY A 583 -28.29 7.24 33.31
N ASN A 584 -27.46 6.22 33.52
CA ASN A 584 -26.61 6.12 34.70
C ASN A 584 -25.22 6.66 34.35
N ASP A 585 -24.98 7.92 34.67
CA ASP A 585 -23.87 8.70 34.19
C ASP A 585 -22.70 8.74 35.18
N TRP A 586 -21.49 8.83 34.64
CA TRP A 586 -20.27 9.06 35.41
C TRP A 586 -19.75 10.48 35.14
N LEU A 587 -19.78 11.33 36.16
CA LEU A 587 -19.37 12.73 36.04
C LEU A 587 -18.09 13.00 36.84
N ASP A 588 -17.01 13.34 36.14
CA ASP A 588 -15.71 13.69 36.73
C ASP A 588 -15.22 15.04 36.17
N GLY A 589 -15.43 16.13 36.91
CA GLY A 589 -14.91 17.46 36.55
C GLY A 589 -13.38 17.57 36.58
N TRP A 590 -12.71 16.58 37.17
CA TRP A 590 -11.28 16.52 37.43
C TRP A 590 -10.78 17.60 38.40
N ALA A 591 -10.22 18.69 37.90
CA ALA A 591 -9.72 19.78 38.74
C ALA A 591 -10.38 21.09 38.34
N GLY A 592 -10.64 21.95 39.32
CA GLY A 592 -11.42 23.16 39.08
C GLY A 592 -12.57 23.24 40.07
N SER A 593 -13.31 24.34 39.99
CA SER A 593 -14.59 24.49 40.69
C SER A 593 -15.70 24.13 39.72
N ASP A 594 -15.94 22.83 39.57
CA ASP A 594 -16.85 22.26 38.59
C ASP A 594 -18.29 22.24 39.09
N LYS A 595 -19.25 22.29 38.16
CA LYS A 595 -20.66 22.02 38.42
C LYS A 595 -21.02 20.69 37.79
N LEU A 596 -21.50 19.74 38.56
CA LEU A 596 -21.92 18.42 38.09
C LEU A 596 -23.44 18.28 38.31
N ILE A 597 -24.17 17.89 37.27
CA ILE A 597 -25.63 17.67 37.29
C ILE A 597 -25.86 16.34 36.60
N GLY A 598 -26.34 15.33 37.31
CA GLY A 598 -26.54 13.98 36.79
C GLY A 598 -27.78 13.95 35.91
N GLY A 599 -28.93 14.22 36.52
CA GLY A 599 -30.21 14.12 35.82
C GLY A 599 -30.83 12.76 36.12
N SER A 600 -31.64 12.21 35.21
CA SER A 600 -32.42 11.02 35.57
C SER A 600 -31.67 9.70 35.36
N GLY A 601 -31.60 8.85 36.37
CA GLY A 601 -30.90 7.57 36.38
C GLY A 601 -30.03 7.48 37.63
N ASP A 602 -29.29 6.39 37.82
CA ASP A 602 -28.43 6.26 39.00
C ASP A 602 -27.03 6.78 38.65
N ASP A 603 -26.74 8.01 39.05
CA ASP A 603 -25.55 8.75 38.64
C ASP A 603 -24.40 8.64 39.67
N THR A 604 -23.17 8.81 39.19
CA THR A 604 -21.98 8.79 40.02
C THR A 604 -21.10 10.00 39.79
N TYR A 605 -20.79 10.70 40.88
CA TYR A 605 -19.96 11.90 40.90
C TYR A 605 -18.59 11.64 41.50
N ALA A 606 -17.53 12.07 40.80
CA ALA A 606 -16.17 12.03 41.31
C ALA A 606 -15.73 13.42 41.83
N ILE A 607 -15.46 13.51 43.13
CA ILE A 607 -15.12 14.75 43.82
C ILE A 607 -13.69 14.69 44.37
N TYR A 608 -12.82 15.57 43.87
CA TYR A 608 -11.42 15.65 44.33
C TYR A 608 -11.07 16.95 45.06
N ASN A 609 -11.98 17.93 45.10
CA ASN A 609 -11.75 19.20 45.76
C ASN A 609 -13.08 19.87 46.18
N ASN A 610 -13.03 20.76 47.19
CA ASN A 610 -14.21 21.41 47.77
C ASN A 610 -14.82 22.52 46.89
N GLY A 611 -14.28 22.75 45.69
CA GLY A 611 -14.82 23.69 44.72
C GLY A 611 -15.89 23.08 43.82
N VAL A 612 -16.08 21.76 43.85
CA VAL A 612 -17.11 21.08 43.05
C VAL A 612 -18.49 21.29 43.68
N HIS A 613 -19.50 21.50 42.85
CA HIS A 613 -20.89 21.68 43.25
C HIS A 613 -21.75 20.67 42.50
N VAL A 614 -22.38 19.75 43.23
CA VAL A 614 -23.34 18.81 42.64
C VAL A 614 -24.75 19.41 42.71
N THR A 615 -25.64 19.01 41.80
CA THR A 615 -27.04 19.41 41.81
C THR A 615 -27.89 18.25 41.34
N GLU A 616 -28.72 17.74 42.25
CA GLU A 616 -29.74 16.72 41.96
C GLU A 616 -31.14 17.25 42.22
N LEU A 617 -32.12 16.78 41.43
CA LEU A 617 -33.54 17.04 41.69
C LEU A 617 -34.23 15.79 42.24
N ALA A 618 -35.36 16.01 42.90
CA ALA A 618 -36.16 14.92 43.43
C ALA A 618 -36.70 14.01 42.31
N ASP A 619 -36.76 12.71 42.60
CA ASP A 619 -37.23 11.63 41.72
C ASP A 619 -36.36 11.42 40.46
N GLU A 620 -35.09 11.84 40.48
CA GLU A 620 -34.17 11.68 39.35
C GLU A 620 -33.35 10.38 39.43
N GLY A 621 -33.01 9.86 40.60
CA GLY A 621 -32.08 8.74 40.63
C GLY A 621 -31.92 8.09 41.99
N HIS A 622 -30.93 7.21 42.07
CA HIS A 622 -30.28 6.85 43.33
C HIS A 622 -28.77 7.07 43.18
N ASP A 623 -28.31 8.19 43.73
CA ASP A 623 -27.07 8.81 43.26
C ASP A 623 -25.93 8.68 44.25
N LEU A 624 -24.71 8.57 43.72
CA LEU A 624 -23.50 8.29 44.50
C LEU A 624 -22.45 9.40 44.37
N ILE A 625 -22.09 10.00 45.50
CA ILE A 625 -20.90 10.84 45.61
C ILE A 625 -19.68 9.98 45.98
N ARG A 626 -18.65 9.98 45.15
CA ARG A 626 -17.33 9.42 45.44
C ARG A 626 -16.33 10.54 45.68
N THR A 627 -15.90 10.73 46.91
CA THR A 627 -15.10 11.91 47.29
C THR A 627 -13.75 11.59 47.92
N ALA A 628 -12.72 12.35 47.54
CA ALA A 628 -11.39 12.31 48.17
C ALA A 628 -11.16 13.44 49.19
N VAL A 629 -12.21 14.20 49.53
CA VAL A 629 -12.23 15.30 50.50
C VAL A 629 -13.40 15.13 51.47
N SER A 630 -13.36 15.81 52.63
CA SER A 630 -14.54 15.84 53.50
C SER A 630 -15.69 16.54 52.78
N TYR A 631 -16.88 15.97 52.84
CA TYR A 631 -18.00 16.37 51.98
C TYR A 631 -19.34 16.31 52.69
N TYR A 632 -20.26 17.17 52.26
CA TYR A 632 -21.66 17.19 52.66
C TYR A 632 -22.47 16.82 51.42
N LEU A 633 -23.28 15.76 51.49
CA LEU A 633 -24.15 15.38 50.38
C LEU A 633 -25.18 16.48 50.14
N GLU A 634 -25.39 16.83 48.87
CA GLU A 634 -26.43 17.75 48.44
C GLU A 634 -27.82 17.13 48.60
N ASP A 635 -28.86 17.97 48.60
CA ASP A 635 -30.25 17.50 48.60
C ASP A 635 -30.48 16.49 47.47
N ASN A 636 -31.23 15.41 47.77
CA ASN A 636 -31.57 14.33 46.82
C ASN A 636 -30.43 13.39 46.41
N VAL A 637 -29.28 13.44 47.09
CA VAL A 637 -28.23 12.42 46.92
C VAL A 637 -28.35 11.38 48.03
N GLU A 638 -28.42 10.09 47.69
CA GLU A 638 -28.61 8.99 48.66
C GLU A 638 -27.30 8.44 49.21
N ASP A 639 -26.26 8.30 48.37
CA ASP A 639 -25.04 7.58 48.75
C ASP A 639 -23.78 8.46 48.78
N GLY A 640 -22.91 8.17 49.74
CA GLY A 640 -21.59 8.77 49.81
C GLY A 640 -20.49 7.75 50.11
N LEU A 641 -19.37 7.86 49.40
CA LEU A 641 -18.21 7.01 49.56
C LEU A 641 -16.91 7.83 49.68
N LEU A 642 -16.22 7.69 50.81
CA LEU A 642 -14.89 8.26 51.00
C LEU A 642 -13.83 7.43 50.27
N LEU A 643 -13.01 8.10 49.47
CA LEU A 643 -11.86 7.56 48.77
C LEU A 643 -10.56 7.83 49.54
N GLY A 644 -9.51 7.13 49.12
CA GLY A 644 -8.15 7.38 49.64
C GLY A 644 -7.92 6.85 51.05
N SER A 645 -7.01 7.51 51.78
CA SER A 645 -6.55 7.07 53.10
C SER A 645 -6.41 8.23 54.10
N ALA A 646 -7.04 9.37 53.80
CA ALA A 646 -7.07 10.51 54.69
C ALA A 646 -8.21 10.33 55.70
N ALA A 647 -8.01 10.79 56.92
CA ALA A 647 -9.08 10.94 57.90
C ALA A 647 -10.01 12.06 57.43
N LEU A 648 -11.20 11.69 56.94
CA LEU A 648 -12.17 12.59 56.32
C LEU A 648 -13.52 12.49 57.03
N SER A 649 -14.43 13.40 56.67
CA SER A 649 -15.79 13.41 57.19
C SER A 649 -16.77 13.36 56.05
N LEU A 650 -17.83 12.59 56.20
CA LEU A 650 -18.92 12.51 55.26
C LEU A 650 -20.21 12.79 56.02
N THR A 651 -20.94 13.80 55.57
CA THR A 651 -22.19 14.21 56.18
C THR A 651 -23.31 14.06 55.15
N GLY A 652 -24.42 13.44 55.54
CA GLY A 652 -25.62 13.23 54.73
C GLY A 652 -26.52 14.46 54.63
N ASN A 653 -27.79 14.23 54.35
CA ASN A 653 -28.85 15.22 54.16
C ASN A 653 -30.14 14.83 54.92
N GLU A 654 -31.34 15.12 54.40
CA GLU A 654 -32.61 14.76 55.07
C GLU A 654 -33.18 13.39 54.64
N LEU A 655 -32.46 12.65 53.78
CA LEU A 655 -32.85 11.34 53.24
C LEU A 655 -32.26 10.19 54.05
N ASP A 656 -32.74 8.97 53.79
CA ASP A 656 -32.13 7.74 54.29
C ASP A 656 -30.81 7.47 53.52
N ASN A 657 -29.70 8.03 53.99
CA ASN A 657 -28.40 7.97 53.32
C ASN A 657 -27.61 6.70 53.62
N SER A 658 -26.80 6.23 52.65
CA SER A 658 -25.76 5.22 52.89
C SER A 658 -24.36 5.83 52.77
N LEU A 659 -23.72 6.04 53.92
CA LEU A 659 -22.42 6.67 54.04
C LEU A 659 -21.34 5.63 54.32
N THR A 660 -20.36 5.50 53.41
CA THR A 660 -19.24 4.56 53.54
C THR A 660 -17.91 5.29 53.68
N GLY A 661 -17.19 4.97 54.75
CA GLY A 661 -15.85 5.45 55.06
C GLY A 661 -14.72 4.72 54.32
N ASN A 662 -13.51 5.26 54.48
CA ASN A 662 -12.25 4.66 54.06
C ASN A 662 -11.52 4.04 55.26
N ALA A 663 -10.29 3.53 55.06
CA ALA A 663 -9.53 2.85 56.12
C ALA A 663 -8.84 3.78 57.14
N ALA A 664 -9.27 5.04 57.27
CA ALA A 664 -8.73 5.99 58.22
C ALA A 664 -9.83 6.41 59.21
N ALA A 665 -9.46 7.05 60.32
CA ALA A 665 -10.42 7.59 61.27
C ALA A 665 -11.38 8.59 60.60
N ASN A 666 -12.62 8.18 60.38
CA ASN A 666 -13.65 8.95 59.70
C ASN A 666 -14.70 9.49 60.67
N VAL A 667 -15.38 10.56 60.26
CA VAL A 667 -16.58 11.03 60.95
C VAL A 667 -17.75 10.91 59.97
N LEU A 668 -18.71 10.03 60.28
CA LEU A 668 -19.90 9.81 59.48
C LEU A 668 -21.12 10.35 60.24
N ASP A 669 -21.87 11.24 59.60
CA ASP A 669 -23.02 11.93 60.19
C ASP A 669 -24.16 11.94 59.18
N GLY A 670 -25.18 11.11 59.39
CA GLY A 670 -26.30 10.96 58.45
C GLY A 670 -27.19 12.20 58.35
N TRP A 671 -27.23 13.02 59.41
CA TRP A 671 -28.27 14.02 59.67
C TRP A 671 -29.65 13.37 59.86
N ASP A 672 -30.72 13.93 59.29
CA ASP A 672 -32.06 13.38 59.47
C ASP A 672 -32.24 12.22 58.48
N GLY A 673 -32.97 11.18 58.86
CA GLY A 673 -33.21 10.03 57.98
C GLY A 673 -32.99 8.73 58.72
N ALA A 674 -33.24 7.58 58.10
CA ALA A 674 -32.84 6.29 58.63
C ALA A 674 -31.57 5.82 57.92
N ASP A 675 -30.42 6.24 58.44
CA ASP A 675 -29.15 6.17 57.71
C ASP A 675 -28.40 4.86 57.92
N THR A 676 -27.58 4.48 56.95
CA THR A 676 -26.58 3.42 57.10
C THR A 676 -25.18 4.02 57.11
N LEU A 677 -24.48 3.89 58.23
CA LEU A 677 -23.14 4.45 58.42
C LEU A 677 -22.11 3.31 58.55
N GLU A 678 -21.24 3.13 57.55
CA GLU A 678 -20.20 2.10 57.53
C GLU A 678 -18.81 2.76 57.46
N GLY A 679 -18.09 2.94 58.58
CA GLY A 679 -16.78 3.63 58.55
C GLY A 679 -15.62 2.75 58.12
N GLY A 680 -15.76 1.43 58.18
CA GLY A 680 -14.76 0.51 57.67
C GLY A 680 -13.70 0.15 58.71
N ALA A 681 -12.45 0.59 58.51
CA ALA A 681 -11.35 0.35 59.44
C ALA A 681 -10.77 1.69 59.85
N GLY A 682 -10.30 1.82 61.09
CA GLY A 682 -9.89 3.12 61.61
C GLY A 682 -10.42 3.31 63.00
N ASN A 683 -10.33 4.53 63.51
CA ASN A 683 -11.04 4.92 64.73
C ASN A 683 -12.15 5.87 64.29
N ASP A 684 -13.30 5.30 64.00
CA ASP A 684 -14.39 5.99 63.34
C ASP A 684 -15.36 6.59 64.35
N THR A 685 -16.01 7.68 63.97
CA THR A 685 -17.03 8.36 64.77
C THR A 685 -18.32 8.44 64.00
N TYR A 686 -19.39 7.93 64.60
CA TYR A 686 -20.74 7.86 64.03
C TYR A 686 -21.66 8.79 64.81
N VAL A 687 -22.36 9.67 64.12
CA VAL A 687 -23.44 10.46 64.73
C VAL A 687 -24.75 9.74 64.45
N VAL A 688 -25.52 9.47 65.49
CA VAL A 688 -26.80 8.76 65.44
C VAL A 688 -27.87 9.61 66.10
N ASP A 689 -28.91 9.97 65.37
CA ASP A 689 -29.99 10.82 65.88
C ASP A 689 -31.39 10.31 65.49
N ASN A 690 -31.46 9.26 64.67
CA ASN A 690 -32.70 8.59 64.31
C ASN A 690 -32.68 7.12 64.73
N VAL A 691 -33.82 6.62 65.19
CA VAL A 691 -33.97 5.21 65.60
C VAL A 691 -33.85 4.24 64.41
N GLY A 692 -33.97 4.75 63.19
CA GLY A 692 -33.73 4.01 61.95
C GLY A 692 -32.25 3.81 61.62
N ASP A 693 -31.35 4.58 62.24
CA ASP A 693 -29.93 4.55 61.89
C ASP A 693 -29.29 3.20 62.20
N THR A 694 -28.45 2.74 61.27
CA THR A 694 -27.71 1.50 61.32
C THR A 694 -26.22 1.78 61.19
N VAL A 695 -25.49 1.58 62.28
CA VAL A 695 -24.02 1.67 62.29
C VAL A 695 -23.41 0.29 62.00
N ILE A 696 -22.45 0.25 61.07
CA ILE A 696 -21.78 -0.97 60.62
C ILE A 696 -20.25 -0.86 60.79
N GLU A 697 -19.74 -1.49 61.84
CA GLU A 697 -18.29 -1.62 62.07
C GLU A 697 -17.74 -2.93 61.55
N ARG A 698 -16.96 -2.84 60.47
CA ARG A 698 -16.21 -3.98 59.92
C ARG A 698 -14.79 -4.07 60.45
N GLY A 699 -14.30 -3.05 61.15
CA GLY A 699 -13.08 -3.06 61.94
C GLY A 699 -13.09 -4.23 62.93
N THR A 700 -11.98 -4.95 63.03
CA THR A 700 -11.86 -6.08 63.98
C THR A 700 -10.58 -5.98 64.81
N SER A 701 -9.81 -4.90 64.64
CA SER A 701 -8.59 -4.70 65.41
C SER A 701 -8.96 -4.26 66.81
N LEU A 702 -8.44 -4.95 67.82
CA LEU A 702 -8.62 -4.54 69.22
C LEU A 702 -7.88 -3.23 69.60
N ALA A 703 -7.15 -2.63 68.65
CA ALA A 703 -6.51 -1.33 68.82
C ALA A 703 -7.31 -0.19 68.20
N GLU A 704 -8.29 -0.52 67.35
CA GLU A 704 -9.28 0.42 66.83
C GLU A 704 -10.25 0.75 67.97
N ILE A 705 -10.70 2.00 68.02
CA ILE A 705 -11.64 2.48 69.03
C ILE A 705 -12.67 3.32 68.31
N ASP A 706 -13.84 2.73 68.11
CA ASP A 706 -14.94 3.33 67.37
C ASP A 706 -15.95 3.94 68.33
N THR A 707 -16.50 5.10 67.94
CA THR A 707 -17.30 5.95 68.82
C THR A 707 -18.64 6.30 68.20
N VAL A 708 -19.72 5.98 68.89
CA VAL A 708 -21.05 6.50 68.58
C VAL A 708 -21.34 7.72 69.44
N LEU A 709 -21.75 8.82 68.80
CA LEU A 709 -22.33 10.01 69.42
C LEU A 709 -23.84 9.93 69.16
N SER A 710 -24.65 9.76 70.20
CA SER A 710 -26.09 9.49 70.04
C SER A 710 -26.95 10.52 70.73
N SER A 711 -27.85 11.19 70.01
CA SER A 711 -28.88 12.07 70.61
C SER A 711 -30.13 11.30 71.05
N ILE A 712 -30.23 10.03 70.67
CA ILE A 712 -31.30 9.10 71.06
C ILE A 712 -30.83 8.00 72.01
N SER A 713 -31.77 7.18 72.49
CA SER A 713 -31.39 5.95 73.18
C SER A 713 -30.77 4.96 72.19
N TYR A 714 -29.56 4.47 72.45
CA TYR A 714 -28.83 3.63 71.52
C TYR A 714 -28.18 2.42 72.19
N THR A 715 -28.12 1.32 71.44
CA THR A 715 -27.43 0.09 71.85
C THR A 715 -26.29 -0.16 70.88
N LEU A 716 -25.06 -0.27 71.39
CA LEU A 716 -23.89 -0.52 70.55
C LEU A 716 -24.01 -1.85 69.81
N GLY A 717 -23.83 -1.81 68.48
CA GLY A 717 -23.60 -2.98 67.64
C GLY A 717 -22.26 -3.66 67.94
N SER A 718 -21.92 -4.72 67.22
CA SER A 718 -20.62 -5.38 67.35
C SER A 718 -19.46 -4.46 66.96
N ASN A 719 -18.28 -4.66 67.55
CA ASN A 719 -17.04 -3.92 67.26
C ASN A 719 -17.08 -2.42 67.56
N LEU A 720 -18.09 -1.93 68.29
CA LEU A 720 -18.12 -0.56 68.80
C LEU A 720 -17.70 -0.54 70.27
N GLU A 721 -16.78 0.35 70.64
CA GLU A 721 -16.26 0.45 72.01
C GLU A 721 -16.88 1.62 72.79
N ASN A 722 -17.07 2.78 72.17
CA ASN A 722 -17.52 3.98 72.86
C ASN A 722 -18.94 4.38 72.44
N LEU A 723 -19.77 4.76 73.42
CA LEU A 723 -21.03 5.45 73.20
C LEU A 723 -21.08 6.69 74.09
N THR A 724 -21.29 7.85 73.49
CA THR A 724 -21.52 9.11 74.21
C THR A 724 -22.90 9.62 73.86
N LEU A 725 -23.77 9.74 74.86
CA LEU A 725 -25.05 10.40 74.71
C LEU A 725 -24.80 11.91 74.60
N ILE A 726 -25.41 12.53 73.61
CA ILE A 726 -25.36 13.97 73.40
C ILE A 726 -26.72 14.59 73.78
N ASP A 727 -26.80 15.92 73.76
CA ASP A 727 -27.97 16.72 74.14
C ASP A 727 -28.42 16.60 75.62
N PHE A 728 -29.72 16.79 75.90
CA PHE A 728 -30.29 16.99 77.24
C PHE A 728 -31.52 16.12 77.53
N ASP A 729 -31.89 15.24 76.60
CA ASP A 729 -33.08 14.39 76.74
C ASP A 729 -32.79 13.15 77.60
N ASP A 730 -33.84 12.60 78.21
CA ASP A 730 -33.81 11.37 79.02
C ASP A 730 -33.64 10.14 78.11
N VAL A 731 -32.44 9.97 77.58
CA VAL A 731 -32.05 8.86 76.68
C VAL A 731 -31.13 7.86 77.40
N ASN A 732 -30.96 6.68 76.82
CA ASN A 732 -30.26 5.57 77.47
C ASN A 732 -29.13 5.03 76.58
N ALA A 733 -28.04 4.60 77.21
CA ALA A 733 -26.92 3.95 76.53
C ALA A 733 -26.85 2.49 76.94
N THR A 734 -26.76 1.60 75.96
CA THR A 734 -26.52 0.17 76.20
C THR A 734 -25.28 -0.27 75.41
N GLY A 735 -24.33 -0.90 76.10
CA GLY A 735 -23.13 -1.49 75.51
C GLY A 735 -23.41 -2.83 74.85
N ASN A 736 -22.33 -3.50 74.45
CA ASN A 736 -22.33 -4.82 73.83
C ASN A 736 -21.57 -5.82 74.73
N ALA A 737 -20.87 -6.81 74.14
CA ALA A 737 -20.10 -7.79 74.90
C ALA A 737 -18.61 -7.42 75.05
N LEU A 738 -18.17 -6.32 74.45
CA LEU A 738 -16.82 -5.76 74.54
C LEU A 738 -16.68 -4.93 75.80
N ASN A 739 -15.47 -4.44 76.08
CA ASN A 739 -15.28 -3.48 77.17
C ASN A 739 -15.66 -2.09 76.67
N ASN A 740 -16.87 -1.66 76.97
CA ASN A 740 -17.44 -0.42 76.49
C ASN A 740 -17.13 0.76 77.40
N ARG A 741 -17.06 1.95 76.82
CA ARG A 741 -17.08 3.22 77.55
C ARG A 741 -18.34 3.99 77.20
N LEU A 742 -19.24 4.07 78.16
CA LEU A 742 -20.52 4.76 78.04
C LEU A 742 -20.44 6.09 78.78
N VAL A 743 -20.81 7.18 78.11
CA VAL A 743 -20.90 8.52 78.68
C VAL A 743 -22.33 9.02 78.56
N GLY A 744 -22.98 9.31 79.68
CA GLY A 744 -24.32 9.89 79.74
C GLY A 744 -24.36 11.36 79.35
N ASN A 745 -25.58 11.90 79.21
CA ASN A 745 -25.85 13.31 78.99
C ASN A 745 -26.40 13.96 80.28
N ARG A 746 -27.08 15.11 80.18
CA ARG A 746 -27.63 15.82 81.37
C ARG A 746 -29.08 15.42 81.73
N GLY A 747 -29.66 14.49 81.00
CA GLY A 747 -30.97 13.91 81.30
C GLY A 747 -30.86 12.76 82.28
N ASP A 748 -31.98 12.21 82.72
CA ASP A 748 -32.00 11.01 83.55
C ASP A 748 -31.75 9.77 82.66
N ASN A 749 -30.53 9.25 82.64
CA ASN A 749 -30.11 8.15 81.76
C ASN A 749 -30.11 6.78 82.46
N ILE A 750 -30.36 5.73 81.68
CA ILE A 750 -29.95 4.37 82.03
C ILE A 750 -28.69 4.04 81.23
N LEU A 751 -27.60 3.76 81.93
CA LEU A 751 -26.33 3.29 81.35
C LEU A 751 -26.17 1.81 81.67
N ASP A 752 -26.22 0.95 80.67
CA ASP A 752 -26.06 -0.50 80.79
C ASP A 752 -24.84 -0.96 80.00
N GLY A 753 -23.76 -1.33 80.69
CA GLY A 753 -22.50 -1.75 80.05
C GLY A 753 -22.61 -3.01 79.18
N GLY A 754 -23.59 -3.86 79.45
CA GLY A 754 -23.60 -5.23 78.93
C GLY A 754 -22.62 -6.13 79.68
N LEU A 755 -22.14 -7.20 79.04
CA LEU A 755 -21.35 -8.26 79.70
C LEU A 755 -19.86 -7.91 79.92
N GLY A 756 -19.42 -6.79 79.34
CA GLY A 756 -18.03 -6.35 79.24
C GLY A 756 -17.40 -6.00 80.58
N ALA A 757 -16.16 -5.48 80.56
CA ALA A 757 -15.62 -4.74 81.70
C ALA A 757 -15.72 -3.26 81.38
N ASP A 758 -16.83 -2.66 81.79
CA ASP A 758 -17.29 -1.41 81.20
C ASP A 758 -17.00 -0.20 82.07
N VAL A 759 -16.87 0.97 81.46
CA VAL A 759 -16.77 2.26 82.15
C VAL A 759 -17.99 3.08 81.83
N MET A 760 -18.88 3.23 82.81
CA MET A 760 -20.08 4.06 82.70
C MET A 760 -19.88 5.34 83.48
N THR A 761 -19.94 6.46 82.78
CA THR A 761 -19.79 7.81 83.33
C THR A 761 -21.05 8.58 82.99
N ASP A 762 -21.74 9.20 83.96
CA ASP A 762 -22.87 10.09 83.67
C ASP A 762 -22.41 11.51 83.28
N ALA A 763 -23.38 12.44 83.21
CA ALA A 763 -23.09 13.86 83.33
C ALA A 763 -23.80 14.56 84.50
N SER A 764 -25.10 14.75 84.50
CA SER A 764 -25.90 15.33 85.60
C SER A 764 -27.32 14.82 85.37
N GLY A 765 -28.19 14.84 86.37
CA GLY A 765 -29.47 14.11 86.25
C GLY A 765 -29.48 12.92 87.21
N SER A 766 -30.63 12.28 87.36
CA SER A 766 -30.81 11.11 88.23
C SER A 766 -30.63 9.83 87.42
N ASP A 767 -29.40 9.34 87.39
CA ASP A 767 -28.99 8.28 86.49
C ASP A 767 -29.12 6.87 87.10
N THR A 768 -29.23 5.87 86.24
CA THR A 768 -29.26 4.46 86.62
C THR A 768 -28.19 3.66 85.90
N TYR A 769 -27.26 3.08 86.65
CA TYR A 769 -26.18 2.26 86.13
C TYR A 769 -26.50 0.77 86.30
N ILE A 770 -26.47 -0.01 85.23
CA ILE A 770 -26.58 -1.47 85.29
C ILE A 770 -25.17 -2.07 85.36
N VAL A 771 -24.87 -2.76 86.46
CA VAL A 771 -23.56 -3.36 86.71
C VAL A 771 -23.69 -4.88 86.80
N ASP A 772 -23.26 -5.58 85.77
CA ASP A 772 -23.39 -7.04 85.67
C ASP A 772 -22.05 -7.79 85.68
N ASN A 773 -20.94 -7.07 85.54
CA ASN A 773 -19.58 -7.59 85.62
C ASN A 773 -18.84 -7.00 86.82
N VAL A 774 -18.06 -7.83 87.51
CA VAL A 774 -17.27 -7.42 88.69
C VAL A 774 -16.19 -6.39 88.38
N LYS A 775 -15.88 -6.16 87.10
CA LYS A 775 -14.89 -5.19 86.63
C LYS A 775 -15.50 -3.90 86.09
N ASP A 776 -16.82 -3.78 86.07
CA ASP A 776 -17.45 -2.52 85.68
C ASP A 776 -17.01 -1.40 86.61
N MET A 777 -16.93 -0.19 86.07
CA MET A 777 -16.59 1.02 86.79
C MET A 777 -17.67 2.07 86.53
N VAL A 778 -18.32 2.49 87.61
CA VAL A 778 -19.25 3.63 87.60
C VAL A 778 -18.50 4.87 88.07
N VAL A 779 -18.55 5.93 87.28
CA VAL A 779 -17.93 7.23 87.57
C VAL A 779 -19.02 8.29 87.57
N GLU A 780 -19.45 8.66 88.77
CA GLU A 780 -20.45 9.72 88.98
C GLU A 780 -19.77 11.10 89.02
N THR A 781 -20.15 11.97 88.09
CA THR A 781 -19.55 13.31 87.91
C THR A 781 -20.49 14.45 88.30
N GLY A 782 -21.77 14.17 88.50
CA GLY A 782 -22.77 15.05 89.07
C GLY A 782 -22.36 15.58 90.45
N ILE A 783 -22.63 16.87 90.68
CA ILE A 783 -22.39 17.54 91.97
C ILE A 783 -23.67 18.19 92.53
N TRP A 784 -24.80 18.00 91.86
CA TRP A 784 -26.07 18.60 92.24
C TRP A 784 -26.75 17.72 93.28
N THR A 785 -27.08 18.30 94.43
CA THR A 785 -27.63 17.56 95.58
C THR A 785 -29.11 17.13 95.42
N TRP A 786 -29.72 17.36 94.25
CA TRP A 786 -31.11 17.01 93.96
C TRP A 786 -31.23 15.80 93.03
N ASP A 787 -30.13 15.44 92.40
CA ASP A 787 -30.01 14.28 91.54
C ASP A 787 -29.94 13.03 92.42
N THR A 788 -30.38 11.88 91.93
CA THR A 788 -30.44 10.63 92.69
C THR A 788 -30.00 9.47 91.83
N ASP A 789 -28.77 9.04 92.06
CA ASP A 789 -28.11 8.08 91.19
C ASP A 789 -28.20 6.67 91.75
N THR A 790 -28.52 5.73 90.87
CA THR A 790 -28.90 4.37 91.24
C THR A 790 -28.03 3.35 90.54
N VAL A 791 -27.26 2.57 91.30
CA VAL A 791 -26.62 1.36 90.77
C VAL A 791 -27.56 0.16 90.94
N ARG A 792 -27.88 -0.51 89.84
CA ARG A 792 -28.57 -1.80 89.81
C ARG A 792 -27.56 -2.88 89.47
N SER A 793 -27.16 -3.69 90.45
CA SER A 793 -26.08 -4.66 90.26
C SER A 793 -26.53 -6.12 90.41
N SER A 794 -26.16 -6.96 89.44
CA SER A 794 -26.28 -8.42 89.54
C SER A 794 -25.02 -9.11 90.11
N VAL A 795 -23.99 -8.32 90.44
CA VAL A 795 -22.78 -8.74 91.15
C VAL A 795 -22.70 -8.08 92.53
N SER A 796 -21.71 -8.47 93.34
CA SER A 796 -21.47 -7.76 94.59
C SER A 796 -20.87 -6.40 94.29
N TRP A 797 -21.41 -5.34 94.88
CA TRP A 797 -21.04 -3.97 94.54
C TRP A 797 -20.85 -3.09 95.78
N THR A 798 -19.96 -2.11 95.67
CA THR A 798 -19.78 -1.04 96.65
C THR A 798 -20.00 0.28 95.96
N LEU A 799 -20.92 1.11 96.48
CA LEU A 799 -21.18 2.42 95.90
C LEU A 799 -19.91 3.28 95.95
N GLY A 800 -19.57 3.88 94.81
CA GLY A 800 -18.57 4.95 94.70
C GLY A 800 -19.09 6.27 95.30
N ALA A 801 -18.30 7.35 95.23
CA ALA A 801 -18.77 8.66 95.68
C ALA A 801 -19.98 9.12 94.85
N ASN A 802 -20.85 9.94 95.46
CA ASN A 802 -22.01 10.59 94.83
C ASN A 802 -23.12 9.65 94.29
N LEU A 803 -23.07 8.34 94.56
CA LEU A 803 -24.15 7.41 94.20
C LEU A 803 -25.06 7.13 95.40
N GLU A 804 -26.35 7.42 95.34
CA GLU A 804 -27.25 7.34 96.51
C GLU A 804 -27.84 5.95 96.73
N ASN A 805 -28.18 5.26 95.64
CA ASN A 805 -28.99 4.04 95.69
C ASN A 805 -28.24 2.82 95.14
N LEU A 806 -28.33 1.69 95.86
CA LEU A 806 -27.90 0.39 95.39
C LEU A 806 -29.06 -0.60 95.42
N THR A 807 -29.39 -1.18 94.27
CA THR A 807 -30.35 -2.28 94.14
C THR A 807 -29.64 -3.53 93.65
N LEU A 808 -29.67 -4.61 94.43
CA LEU A 808 -29.10 -5.90 94.01
C LEU A 808 -30.16 -6.73 93.26
N THR A 809 -29.85 -7.14 92.03
CA THR A 809 -30.82 -7.77 91.09
C THR A 809 -30.51 -9.23 90.75
N GLY A 810 -29.32 -9.73 91.09
CA GLY A 810 -28.88 -11.09 90.74
C GLY A 810 -29.41 -12.20 91.66
N SER A 811 -29.30 -13.45 91.22
CA SER A 811 -29.82 -14.64 91.93
C SER A 811 -28.81 -15.32 92.88
N ASN A 812 -27.58 -14.83 92.95
CA ASN A 812 -26.51 -15.35 93.82
C ASN A 812 -26.56 -14.69 95.21
N ASN A 813 -25.76 -15.19 96.18
CA ASN A 813 -25.54 -14.46 97.44
C ASN A 813 -24.65 -13.24 97.16
N LEU A 814 -25.27 -12.07 96.97
CA LEU A 814 -24.60 -10.81 96.67
C LEU A 814 -24.41 -9.96 97.94
N ASN A 815 -23.29 -9.24 98.01
CA ASN A 815 -23.05 -8.23 99.04
C ASN A 815 -23.18 -6.83 98.42
N GLY A 816 -23.97 -5.96 99.05
CA GLY A 816 -24.05 -4.54 98.73
C GLY A 816 -23.47 -3.72 99.86
N VAL A 817 -22.60 -2.77 99.54
CA VAL A 817 -21.97 -1.86 100.51
C VAL A 817 -22.26 -0.43 100.08
N GLY A 818 -22.91 0.36 100.94
CA GLY A 818 -23.15 1.78 100.69
C GLY A 818 -21.88 2.62 100.83
N ASN A 819 -21.91 3.84 100.31
CA ASN A 819 -20.91 4.88 100.53
C ASN A 819 -21.25 5.70 101.79
N THR A 820 -20.47 6.76 102.06
CA THR A 820 -20.62 7.64 103.23
C THR A 820 -20.92 9.06 102.85
#